data_AF-A0A350Y9P0-F1
#
_entry.id   AF-A0A350Y9P0-F1
#
_cell.length_a   1.000
_cell.length_b   1.000
_cell.length_c   1.000
_cell.angle_alpha   90.00
_cell.angle_beta   90.00
_cell.angle_gamma   90.00
#
_symmetry.space_group_name_H-M   'P 1'
#
loop_
_entity.id
_entity.type
_entity.pdbx_description
1 polymer ?
#
loop_
_entity_poly.entity_id
_entity_poly.type
_entity_poly.pdbx_seq_one_letter_code
_entity_poly.pdbx_strand_id
1 'polypeptide(L)'
;MKQIILSSLIGMSLNLSLLLSTVSAKTVTLGVVKSPDNAEYWSGITTRLRATGIDYCIVDWSQVQQASDFGTTRLLFLPNIERLEPIQLAALQDWMRQGGEVIVSGAAGTLSQPAIRNRLRSLLGAYWGFALTEPTTLETTPTNSQTWVQGTGLVSTIEGGVVIPANLNSTTAAVWNQQENPPAVVTTDQSIFLGWRWGVDEVASVEVDTAWLKAALNYYNLTPQLPDSSISYCGKPPSSFSNTPIESDRASEFNNNSQPQPTINNQQPITNPDVPILPAQTTPQDWAKLTPTEVSAMNRELENLIGRFESTLLAANATNSDIPLLTSTTAKRTGDQLTTMGSGEWGVGSGEGDKQPITNNQQQILTQARIGLQNFLNAAAQQDYTLARQHWVQARRILWDNYPIDRKLSQPEIRAIWLDRGTIVKAKSEQDLAKIFDQLATAGFNTVFFETVNASYPIYPSKIAPEQNPLVRGWDPLKAAIKLAHERGIELHAWVWIFAAANQRHNALLNQPLDYPGPVLAAHPDWAIFDNQGRLFDPTSKKAFLDPANPQVRNYLTALLEEIANNYEVDGIQLDYIRYPFQEPKVNQTYGYGISARQQFKELTGIDPIDVYPKDIELWQKWTDFRIRQIDSFVASVSARLKAKHPNLILSTAVFAIPRSDRLQRLQQNWENWASEGYIDLLVPMTYALDTEGLQNLAQPLLTESTLNSALILPGIRLLNLPDIIAIDQIQLLRDLPASGYALFAMENLNPNLQDILNRTQGRGGEREMGREGDG
;
A
#
# COMPACT_ATOMS: atom_id res chain seq x y z
N MET A 1 77.33 30.63 -30.37
CA MET A 1 78.73 30.33 -30.74
C MET A 1 79.38 29.69 -29.52
N LYS A 2 79.81 28.42 -29.64
CA LYS A 2 80.77 27.66 -28.79
C LYS A 2 80.41 27.52 -27.28
N GLN A 3 79.95 26.37 -26.77
CA GLN A 3 80.67 25.09 -26.59
C GLN A 3 81.93 25.34 -25.74
N ILE A 4 82.11 24.77 -24.52
CA ILE A 4 82.91 23.54 -24.30
C ILE A 4 83.16 23.28 -22.78
N ILE A 5 82.95 22.02 -22.33
CA ILE A 5 83.77 21.19 -21.39
C ILE A 5 83.48 21.09 -19.86
N LEU A 6 83.33 19.80 -19.44
CA LEU A 6 83.74 19.07 -18.21
C LEU A 6 83.36 19.67 -16.83
N SER A 7 83.09 18.94 -15.74
CA SER A 7 83.38 17.57 -15.32
C SER A 7 82.63 17.28 -14.00
N SER A 8 82.14 16.06 -13.85
CA SER A 8 81.92 15.25 -12.62
C SER A 8 82.14 15.86 -11.22
N LEU A 9 81.10 15.88 -10.37
CA LEU A 9 80.91 15.04 -9.15
C LEU A 9 79.80 15.62 -8.23
N ILE A 10 78.83 14.76 -7.88
CA ILE A 10 78.13 14.61 -6.58
C ILE A 10 77.50 15.86 -5.92
N GLY A 11 76.16 15.87 -5.83
CA GLY A 11 75.42 16.78 -4.97
C GLY A 11 73.90 16.62 -5.09
N MET A 12 73.34 15.81 -4.19
CA MET A 12 71.93 15.51 -3.94
C MET A 12 70.97 16.72 -4.04
N SER A 13 69.86 16.60 -4.78
CA SER A 13 68.62 17.40 -4.60
C SER A 13 67.45 16.77 -5.36
N LEU A 14 66.41 16.36 -4.63
CA LEU A 14 65.06 16.05 -5.11
C LEU A 14 64.48 17.22 -5.92
N ASN A 15 63.79 16.94 -7.05
CA ASN A 15 62.37 17.30 -7.22
C ASN A 15 61.77 16.93 -8.58
N LEU A 16 60.50 16.53 -8.50
CA LEU A 16 59.41 16.66 -9.48
C LEU A 16 59.56 15.99 -10.85
N SER A 17 58.96 14.82 -10.98
CA SER A 17 58.37 14.36 -12.25
C SER A 17 56.85 14.31 -12.08
N LEU A 18 56.16 15.25 -12.72
CA LEU A 18 54.73 15.19 -12.99
C LEU A 18 54.45 13.96 -13.88
N LEU A 19 53.71 13.00 -13.35
CA LEU A 19 53.00 12.01 -14.16
C LEU A 19 51.58 12.53 -14.36
N LEU A 20 51.31 13.10 -15.53
CA LEU A 20 49.97 13.27 -16.06
C LEU A 20 49.48 11.88 -16.47
N SER A 21 48.58 11.29 -15.67
CA SER A 21 47.86 10.07 -16.03
C SER A 21 46.86 10.39 -17.14
N THR A 22 47.14 9.97 -18.37
CA THR A 22 46.14 9.96 -19.45
C THR A 22 45.11 8.87 -19.16
N VAL A 23 43.86 9.24 -18.90
CA VAL A 23 42.72 8.31 -18.77
C VAL A 23 42.42 7.73 -20.16
N SER A 24 42.56 6.42 -20.33
CA SER A 24 42.16 5.70 -21.54
C SER A 24 40.65 5.42 -21.48
N ALA A 25 39.89 5.91 -22.47
CA ALA A 25 38.45 5.68 -22.58
C ALA A 25 38.15 4.21 -22.89
N LYS A 26 37.19 3.60 -22.17
CA LYS A 26 36.78 2.20 -22.34
C LYS A 26 35.83 2.08 -23.54
N THR A 27 36.16 1.24 -24.51
CA THR A 27 35.25 0.77 -25.58
C THR A 27 34.25 -0.22 -25.00
N VAL A 28 32.94 0.06 -25.14
CA VAL A 28 31.84 -0.77 -24.62
C VAL A 28 30.73 -0.86 -25.68
N THR A 29 30.22 -2.07 -25.94
CA THR A 29 29.04 -2.31 -26.78
C THR A 29 27.77 -2.01 -25.97
N LEU A 30 26.82 -1.26 -26.54
CA LEU A 30 25.53 -0.96 -25.92
C LEU A 30 24.58 -2.14 -26.09
N GLY A 31 24.03 -2.69 -25.00
CA GLY A 31 22.98 -3.70 -25.09
C GLY A 31 21.61 -3.07 -25.09
N VAL A 32 20.82 -3.27 -26.15
CA VAL A 32 19.48 -2.70 -26.27
C VAL A 32 18.44 -3.79 -26.08
N VAL A 33 17.57 -3.59 -25.10
CA VAL A 33 16.53 -4.55 -24.73
C VAL A 33 15.36 -4.47 -25.70
N LYS A 34 15.03 -5.60 -26.31
CA LYS A 34 13.81 -5.80 -27.11
C LYS A 34 12.82 -6.63 -26.32
N SER A 35 11.59 -6.14 -26.19
CA SER A 35 10.49 -6.84 -25.51
C SER A 35 9.20 -6.74 -26.33
N PRO A 36 8.13 -7.47 -25.96
CA PRO A 36 6.81 -7.25 -26.54
C PRO A 36 6.32 -5.79 -26.44
N ASP A 37 6.66 -5.08 -25.36
CA ASP A 37 6.20 -3.71 -25.08
C ASP A 37 6.73 -2.68 -26.10
N ASN A 38 7.92 -2.93 -26.66
CA ASN A 38 8.56 -2.01 -27.60
C ASN A 38 8.67 -2.58 -29.04
N ALA A 39 8.04 -3.73 -29.30
CA ALA A 39 8.13 -4.42 -30.58
C ALA A 39 7.55 -3.60 -31.73
N GLU A 40 6.43 -2.90 -31.51
CA GLU A 40 5.77 -2.03 -32.49
C GLU A 40 6.63 -0.81 -32.86
N TYR A 41 7.36 -0.25 -31.89
CA TYR A 41 8.20 0.93 -32.06
C TYR A 41 9.65 0.60 -32.43
N TRP A 42 9.97 -0.68 -32.65
CA TRP A 42 11.34 -1.15 -32.83
C TRP A 42 12.03 -0.56 -34.07
N SER A 43 11.27 -0.27 -35.14
CA SER A 43 11.77 0.41 -36.33
C SER A 43 12.24 1.84 -36.02
N GLY A 44 11.47 2.60 -35.24
CA GLY A 44 11.81 3.95 -34.80
C GLY A 44 13.00 3.96 -33.83
N ILE A 45 13.04 2.99 -32.90
CA ILE A 45 14.18 2.77 -31.98
C ILE A 45 15.47 2.50 -32.77
N THR A 46 15.45 1.52 -33.69
CA THR A 46 16.65 1.16 -34.48
C THR A 46 17.09 2.27 -35.43
N THR A 47 16.17 3.07 -35.95
CA THR A 47 16.50 4.24 -36.79
C THR A 47 17.30 5.28 -36.02
N ARG A 48 16.87 5.62 -34.80
CA ARG A 48 17.61 6.54 -33.91
C ARG A 48 18.94 5.95 -33.44
N LEU A 49 19.01 4.65 -33.12
CA LEU A 49 20.26 3.97 -32.77
C LEU A 49 21.28 4.00 -33.94
N ARG A 50 20.83 3.95 -35.20
CA ARG A 50 21.73 4.14 -36.35
C ARG A 50 22.17 5.59 -36.50
N ALA A 51 21.27 6.55 -36.28
CA ALA A 51 21.57 7.98 -36.36
C ALA A 51 22.58 8.45 -35.29
N THR A 52 22.70 7.71 -34.18
CA THR A 52 23.70 7.99 -33.15
C THR A 52 25.11 7.56 -33.55
N GLY A 53 25.24 6.57 -34.45
CA GLY A 53 26.51 5.99 -34.90
C GLY A 53 27.14 5.01 -33.89
N ILE A 54 26.34 4.47 -32.97
CA ILE A 54 26.79 3.57 -31.89
C ILE A 54 26.60 2.12 -32.28
N ASP A 55 27.63 1.30 -32.09
CA ASP A 55 27.48 -0.15 -32.16
C ASP A 55 26.66 -0.70 -30.96
N TYR A 56 25.69 -1.55 -31.26
CA TYR A 56 24.79 -2.12 -30.27
C TYR A 56 24.46 -3.57 -30.59
N CYS A 57 24.20 -4.33 -29.54
CA CYS A 57 23.69 -5.69 -29.64
C CYS A 57 22.29 -5.77 -29.03
N ILE A 58 21.46 -6.70 -29.51
CA ILE A 58 20.10 -6.89 -29.01
C ILE A 58 20.12 -7.85 -27.83
N VAL A 59 19.41 -7.48 -26.76
CA VAL A 59 19.05 -8.38 -25.66
C VAL A 59 17.57 -8.72 -25.83
N ASP A 60 17.26 -9.98 -26.12
CA ASP A 60 15.87 -10.45 -26.14
C ASP A 60 15.38 -10.61 -24.70
N TRP A 61 14.52 -9.69 -24.27
CA TRP A 61 14.05 -9.62 -22.89
C TRP A 61 13.34 -10.91 -22.45
N SER A 62 12.65 -11.59 -23.38
CA SER A 62 11.92 -12.83 -23.08
C SER A 62 12.83 -13.99 -22.68
N GLN A 63 14.10 -13.94 -23.08
CA GLN A 63 15.09 -14.99 -22.85
C GLN A 63 15.98 -14.72 -21.63
N VAL A 64 15.86 -13.56 -20.99
CA VAL A 64 16.67 -13.18 -19.83
C VAL A 64 16.19 -13.95 -18.60
N GLN A 65 17.08 -14.78 -18.05
CA GLN A 65 16.83 -15.55 -16.83
C GLN A 65 17.87 -15.23 -15.73
N GLN A 66 19.05 -14.78 -16.11
CA GLN A 66 20.17 -14.50 -15.21
C GLN A 66 21.11 -13.41 -15.75
N ALA A 67 21.94 -12.83 -14.89
CA ALA A 67 22.81 -11.70 -15.24
C ALA A 67 23.78 -11.98 -16.42
N SER A 68 24.22 -13.22 -16.62
CA SER A 68 25.11 -13.59 -17.73
C SER A 68 24.42 -13.56 -19.09
N ASP A 69 23.09 -13.52 -19.15
CA ASP A 69 22.34 -13.43 -20.41
C ASP A 69 22.46 -12.04 -21.07
N PHE A 70 22.91 -11.02 -20.33
CA PHE A 70 23.26 -9.70 -20.87
C PHE A 70 24.61 -9.67 -21.62
N GLY A 71 25.34 -10.78 -21.60
CA GLY A 71 26.63 -10.92 -22.27
C GLY A 71 27.75 -10.11 -21.60
N THR A 72 28.67 -9.59 -22.42
CA THR A 72 29.79 -8.75 -21.97
C THR A 72 29.44 -7.26 -21.88
N THR A 73 28.16 -6.92 -22.07
CA THR A 73 27.65 -5.56 -22.04
C THR A 73 27.81 -4.96 -20.65
N ARG A 74 28.30 -3.72 -20.59
CA ARG A 74 28.42 -2.94 -19.34
C ARG A 74 27.35 -1.85 -19.20
N LEU A 75 26.71 -1.47 -20.31
CA LEU A 75 25.62 -0.50 -20.36
C LEU A 75 24.40 -1.09 -21.09
N LEU A 76 23.26 -1.15 -20.40
CA LEU A 76 21.99 -1.58 -20.98
C LEU A 76 21.08 -0.38 -21.26
N PHE A 77 20.37 -0.42 -22.38
CA PHE A 77 19.27 0.50 -22.67
C PHE A 77 17.95 -0.28 -22.73
N LEU A 78 16.99 0.12 -21.90
CA LEU A 78 15.64 -0.43 -21.79
C LEU A 78 14.65 0.59 -22.34
N PRO A 79 14.50 0.68 -23.67
CA PRO A 79 13.55 1.61 -24.27
C PRO A 79 12.11 1.10 -24.07
N ASN A 80 11.31 1.84 -23.31
CA ASN A 80 9.86 1.66 -23.18
C ASN A 80 9.44 0.27 -22.65
N ILE A 81 10.16 -0.26 -21.66
CA ILE A 81 9.88 -1.57 -21.07
C ILE A 81 8.90 -1.43 -19.89
N GLU A 82 7.60 -1.55 -20.15
CA GLU A 82 6.56 -1.31 -19.14
C GLU A 82 6.32 -2.54 -18.24
N ARG A 83 6.63 -3.76 -18.72
CA ARG A 83 6.47 -5.01 -17.98
C ARG A 83 7.80 -5.73 -17.77
N LEU A 84 8.09 -6.04 -16.50
CA LEU A 84 9.20 -6.87 -16.06
C LEU A 84 8.66 -8.02 -15.22
N GLU A 85 9.22 -9.21 -15.44
CA GLU A 85 8.98 -10.41 -14.65
C GLU A 85 9.99 -10.52 -13.49
N PRO A 86 9.67 -11.25 -12.40
CA PRO A 86 10.55 -11.35 -11.24
C PRO A 86 11.97 -11.81 -11.58
N ILE A 87 12.09 -12.74 -12.52
CA ILE A 87 13.38 -13.31 -12.94
C ILE A 87 14.23 -12.33 -13.75
N GLN A 88 13.58 -11.51 -14.59
CA GLN A 88 14.25 -10.45 -15.35
C GLN A 88 14.74 -9.33 -14.42
N LEU A 89 13.94 -8.97 -13.42
CA LEU A 89 14.36 -8.01 -12.39
C LEU A 89 15.55 -8.55 -11.60
N ALA A 90 15.51 -9.81 -11.16
CA ALA A 90 16.61 -10.44 -10.42
C ALA A 90 17.90 -10.44 -11.26
N ALA A 91 17.82 -10.83 -12.53
CA ALA A 91 18.93 -10.78 -13.46
C ALA A 91 19.50 -9.35 -13.60
N LEU A 92 18.64 -8.36 -13.84
CA LEU A 92 19.04 -6.95 -13.98
C LEU A 92 19.74 -6.44 -12.70
N GLN A 93 19.20 -6.79 -11.52
CA GLN A 93 19.80 -6.41 -10.24
C GLN A 93 21.15 -7.05 -10.00
N ASP A 94 21.29 -8.34 -10.29
CA ASP A 94 22.54 -9.07 -10.15
C ASP A 94 23.60 -8.52 -11.11
N TRP A 95 23.19 -8.11 -12.31
CA TRP A 95 24.06 -7.48 -13.30
C TRP A 95 24.48 -6.06 -12.89
N MET A 96 23.56 -5.22 -12.43
CA MET A 96 23.90 -3.88 -11.92
C MET A 96 24.82 -3.94 -10.70
N ARG A 97 24.65 -4.95 -9.83
CA ARG A 97 25.55 -5.21 -8.69
C ARG A 97 26.99 -5.53 -9.12
N GLN A 98 27.17 -6.07 -10.33
CA GLN A 98 28.48 -6.34 -10.93
C GLN A 98 29.09 -5.11 -11.63
N GLY A 99 28.48 -3.93 -11.45
CA GLY A 99 28.94 -2.67 -12.03
C GLY A 99 28.34 -2.35 -13.40
N GLY A 100 27.21 -3.00 -13.74
CA GLY A 100 26.40 -2.63 -14.89
C GLY A 100 25.67 -1.30 -14.68
N GLU A 101 25.48 -0.55 -15.77
CA GLU A 101 24.83 0.76 -15.81
C GLU A 101 23.61 0.71 -16.73
N VAL A 102 22.53 1.44 -16.43
CA VAL A 102 21.27 1.31 -17.17
C VAL A 102 20.70 2.65 -17.62
N ILE A 103 20.25 2.70 -18.86
CA ILE A 103 19.39 3.76 -19.40
C ILE A 103 17.99 3.19 -19.53
N VAL A 104 16.99 3.92 -19.08
CA VAL A 104 15.56 3.53 -19.11
C VAL A 104 14.76 4.69 -19.69
N SER A 105 13.73 4.40 -20.48
CA SER A 105 12.82 5.42 -21.02
C SER A 105 11.35 5.01 -20.92
N GLY A 106 10.47 6.00 -20.93
CA GLY A 106 9.02 5.82 -20.92
C GLY A 106 8.50 5.32 -19.58
N ALA A 107 7.30 4.74 -19.59
CA ALA A 107 6.60 4.28 -18.39
C ALA A 107 7.17 2.96 -17.83
N ALA A 108 8.49 2.89 -17.67
CA ALA A 108 9.21 1.67 -17.38
C ALA A 108 8.74 1.01 -16.08
N GLY A 109 8.39 -0.27 -16.17
CA GLY A 109 7.88 -1.08 -15.06
C GLY A 109 6.45 -0.79 -14.60
N THR A 110 5.73 0.19 -15.15
CA THR A 110 4.37 0.55 -14.67
C THR A 110 3.35 -0.58 -14.78
N LEU A 111 3.48 -1.47 -15.77
CA LEU A 111 2.63 -2.66 -15.96
C LEU A 111 3.16 -3.92 -15.23
N SER A 112 4.25 -3.81 -14.48
CA SER A 112 4.84 -4.91 -13.71
C SER A 112 4.12 -5.13 -12.38
N GLN A 113 4.30 -6.30 -11.74
CA GLN A 113 3.75 -6.55 -10.41
C GLN A 113 4.24 -5.54 -9.35
N PRO A 114 3.46 -5.18 -8.32
CA PRO A 114 3.85 -4.14 -7.34
C PRO A 114 5.20 -4.37 -6.67
N ALA A 115 5.52 -5.61 -6.29
CA ALA A 115 6.82 -5.95 -5.70
C ALA A 115 7.99 -5.68 -6.66
N ILE A 116 7.78 -5.90 -7.96
CA ILE A 116 8.74 -5.60 -9.02
C ILE A 116 8.88 -4.09 -9.19
N ARG A 117 7.77 -3.33 -9.17
CA ARG A 117 7.79 -1.86 -9.27
C ARG A 117 8.54 -1.20 -8.13
N ASN A 118 8.30 -1.62 -6.88
CA ASN A 118 8.99 -1.07 -5.71
C ASN A 118 10.49 -1.34 -5.75
N ARG A 119 10.85 -2.55 -6.16
CA ARG A 119 12.24 -2.98 -6.23
C ARG A 119 12.97 -2.37 -7.43
N LEU A 120 12.27 -2.15 -8.54
CA LEU A 120 12.76 -1.41 -9.70
C LEU A 120 12.94 0.08 -9.37
N ARG A 121 12.01 0.69 -8.65
CA ARG A 121 12.12 2.07 -8.13
C ARG A 121 13.40 2.25 -7.31
N SER A 122 13.64 1.35 -6.35
CA SER A 122 14.86 1.37 -5.53
C SER A 122 16.12 1.12 -6.36
N LEU A 123 16.07 0.18 -7.32
CA LEU A 123 17.20 -0.16 -8.18
C LEU A 123 17.60 0.99 -9.13
N LEU A 124 16.62 1.65 -9.75
CA LEU A 124 16.85 2.72 -10.70
C LEU A 124 17.01 4.09 -10.03
N GLY A 125 16.67 4.21 -8.75
CA GLY A 125 16.60 5.50 -8.05
C GLY A 125 15.56 6.46 -8.61
N ALA A 126 14.69 6.02 -9.51
CA ALA A 126 13.64 6.83 -10.09
C ALA A 126 12.51 5.92 -10.60
N TYR A 127 11.33 6.48 -10.78
CA TYR A 127 10.21 5.78 -11.40
C TYR A 127 9.32 6.74 -12.19
N TRP A 128 8.58 6.20 -13.15
CA TRP A 128 7.55 6.97 -13.86
C TRP A 128 6.41 7.32 -12.91
N GLY A 129 6.16 8.61 -12.69
CA GLY A 129 5.06 9.10 -11.87
C GLY A 129 3.75 9.08 -12.65
N PHE A 130 3.65 9.92 -13.67
CA PHE A 130 2.46 10.10 -14.50
C PHE A 130 2.81 10.75 -15.84
N ALA A 131 1.97 10.55 -16.86
CA ALA A 131 2.09 11.21 -18.14
C ALA A 131 1.64 12.68 -18.05
N LEU A 132 2.27 13.55 -18.85
CA LEU A 132 1.78 14.91 -19.06
C LEU A 132 0.59 14.87 -20.01
N THR A 133 -0.34 15.80 -19.82
CA THR A 133 -1.56 15.87 -20.64
C THR A 133 -1.31 16.52 -21.99
N GLU A 134 -0.21 17.24 -22.17
CA GLU A 134 0.15 17.97 -23.39
C GLU A 134 1.67 17.94 -23.63
N PRO A 135 2.14 18.03 -24.89
CA PRO A 135 3.56 18.18 -25.20
C PRO A 135 4.18 19.38 -24.48
N THR A 136 5.31 19.15 -23.80
CA THR A 136 5.94 20.14 -22.91
C THR A 136 7.42 20.29 -23.24
N THR A 137 7.96 21.50 -23.10
CA THR A 137 9.37 21.80 -23.41
C THR A 137 10.31 21.26 -22.33
N LEU A 138 11.30 20.46 -22.73
CA LEU A 138 12.40 20.03 -21.86
C LEU A 138 13.38 21.17 -21.61
N GLU A 139 13.75 21.39 -20.35
CA GLU A 139 14.84 22.27 -19.95
C GLU A 139 15.92 21.50 -19.20
N THR A 140 17.17 21.66 -19.62
CA THR A 140 18.31 21.03 -18.95
C THR A 140 18.68 21.81 -17.70
N THR A 141 19.06 21.12 -16.63
CA THR A 141 19.50 21.75 -15.37
C THR A 141 21.00 21.52 -15.13
N PRO A 142 21.90 22.19 -15.87
CA PRO A 142 23.33 21.94 -15.77
C PRO A 142 23.88 22.37 -14.40
N THR A 143 24.36 21.40 -13.62
CA THR A 143 25.15 21.61 -12.39
C THR A 143 26.64 21.32 -12.66
N ASN A 144 27.52 21.66 -11.71
CA ASN A 144 28.96 21.33 -11.80
C ASN A 144 29.24 19.82 -11.99
N SER A 145 28.29 18.96 -11.61
CA SER A 145 28.32 17.50 -11.77
C SER A 145 27.55 16.98 -12.99
N GLN A 146 26.85 17.84 -13.75
CA GLN A 146 25.99 17.47 -14.88
C GLN A 146 26.32 18.24 -16.16
N THR A 147 27.60 18.47 -16.43
CA THR A 147 28.06 19.15 -17.65
C THR A 147 27.70 18.40 -18.94
N TRP A 148 27.34 17.12 -18.85
CA TRP A 148 26.93 16.26 -19.96
C TRP A 148 25.59 16.67 -20.62
N VAL A 149 24.73 17.44 -19.95
CA VAL A 149 23.47 17.97 -20.51
C VAL A 149 23.61 19.38 -21.13
N GLN A 150 24.83 19.82 -21.46
CA GLN A 150 25.06 21.14 -22.10
C GLN A 150 25.10 21.09 -23.65
N GLY A 151 24.70 19.97 -24.25
CA GLY A 151 24.75 19.74 -25.70
C GLY A 151 23.61 20.39 -26.49
N THR A 152 23.86 20.63 -27.78
CA THR A 152 22.84 21.14 -28.72
C THR A 152 21.77 20.07 -29.00
N GLY A 153 20.49 20.46 -29.00
CA GLY A 153 19.37 19.56 -29.33
C GLY A 153 18.73 18.83 -28.15
N LEU A 154 19.15 19.11 -26.90
CA LEU A 154 18.57 18.52 -25.68
C LEU A 154 17.31 19.24 -25.18
N VAL A 155 17.12 20.51 -25.58
CA VAL A 155 15.95 21.34 -25.27
C VAL A 155 14.97 21.24 -26.45
N SER A 156 13.79 20.68 -26.21
CA SER A 156 12.75 20.49 -27.22
C SER A 156 11.37 20.28 -26.58
N THR A 157 10.30 20.62 -27.30
CA THR A 157 8.92 20.32 -26.91
C THR A 157 8.55 18.93 -27.39
N ILE A 158 8.30 18.03 -26.45
CA ILE A 158 8.00 16.61 -26.71
C ILE A 158 6.86 16.13 -25.81
N GLU A 159 6.21 15.03 -26.18
CA GLU A 159 5.27 14.34 -25.30
C GLU A 159 6.05 13.52 -24.26
N GLY A 160 5.62 13.51 -23.01
CA GLY A 160 6.37 12.89 -21.93
C GLY A 160 5.60 12.76 -20.62
N GLY A 161 6.31 12.46 -19.56
CA GLY A 161 5.78 12.26 -18.22
C GLY A 161 6.81 12.59 -17.15
N VAL A 162 6.29 12.81 -15.94
CA VAL A 162 7.11 13.15 -14.79
C VAL A 162 7.83 11.90 -14.28
N VAL A 163 9.14 12.00 -14.13
CA VAL A 163 9.99 10.96 -13.52
C VAL A 163 10.25 11.38 -12.08
N ILE A 164 9.86 10.55 -11.12
CA ILE A 164 9.97 10.88 -9.69
C ILE A 164 11.28 10.26 -9.14
N PRO A 165 12.22 11.07 -8.62
CA PRO A 165 13.39 10.59 -7.90
C PRO A 165 12.97 9.78 -6.67
N ALA A 166 13.62 8.64 -6.44
CA ALA A 166 13.22 7.69 -5.39
C ALA A 166 14.29 7.46 -4.31
N ASN A 167 15.54 7.87 -4.56
CA ASN A 167 16.66 7.63 -3.65
C ASN A 167 17.50 8.91 -3.43
N LEU A 168 18.29 8.96 -2.35
CA LEU A 168 19.14 10.10 -2.01
C LEU A 168 20.26 10.41 -3.02
N ASN A 169 20.65 9.44 -3.84
CA ASN A 169 21.65 9.61 -4.91
C ASN A 169 21.02 10.00 -6.26
N SER A 170 19.72 10.25 -6.28
CA SER A 170 18.98 10.62 -7.49
C SER A 170 19.11 12.12 -7.74
N THR A 171 19.49 12.49 -8.94
CA THR A 171 19.71 13.88 -9.34
C THR A 171 18.91 14.16 -10.61
N THR A 172 18.11 15.23 -10.59
CA THR A 172 17.39 15.70 -11.78
C THR A 172 18.38 16.35 -12.76
N ALA A 173 18.39 15.91 -14.02
CA ALA A 173 19.26 16.43 -15.09
C ALA A 173 18.51 17.28 -16.12
N ALA A 174 17.20 17.08 -16.23
CA ALA A 174 16.29 17.95 -16.97
C ALA A 174 14.90 17.94 -16.34
N VAL A 175 14.17 19.02 -16.58
CA VAL A 175 12.83 19.29 -16.09
C VAL A 175 11.90 19.61 -17.25
N TRP A 176 10.60 19.45 -17.02
CA TRP A 176 9.58 19.95 -17.93
C TRP A 176 9.32 21.42 -17.62
N ASN A 177 9.42 22.31 -18.62
CA ASN A 177 9.07 23.73 -18.50
C ASN A 177 7.55 23.88 -18.39
N GLN A 178 7.08 23.71 -17.16
CA GLN A 178 5.72 23.94 -16.70
C GLN A 178 5.80 24.37 -15.23
N GLN A 179 4.65 24.68 -14.63
CA GLN A 179 4.58 25.04 -13.22
C GLN A 179 5.32 23.99 -12.36
N GLU A 180 6.21 24.45 -11.48
CA GLU A 180 7.05 23.64 -10.57
C GLU A 180 8.22 22.88 -11.21
N ASN A 181 8.44 22.99 -12.53
CA ASN A 181 9.56 22.36 -13.24
C ASN A 181 9.75 20.87 -12.86
N PRO A 182 8.72 20.02 -13.00
CA PRO A 182 8.80 18.65 -12.53
C PRO A 182 9.88 17.86 -13.30
N PRO A 183 10.53 16.88 -12.67
CA PRO A 183 11.67 16.22 -13.28
C PRO A 183 11.28 15.41 -14.53
N ALA A 184 12.05 15.60 -15.59
CA ALA A 184 11.92 14.90 -16.85
C ALA A 184 13.02 13.86 -17.06
N VAL A 185 14.22 14.14 -16.54
CA VAL A 185 15.35 13.20 -16.57
C VAL A 185 15.94 13.10 -15.18
N VAL A 186 16.04 11.88 -14.65
CA VAL A 186 16.61 11.61 -13.33
C VAL A 186 17.75 10.62 -13.46
N THR A 187 18.86 10.90 -12.78
CA THR A 187 20.08 10.07 -12.83
C THR A 187 20.54 9.63 -11.46
N THR A 188 21.14 8.44 -11.39
CA THR A 188 22.00 7.99 -10.28
C THR A 188 23.37 7.61 -10.83
N ASP A 189 24.31 7.23 -9.96
CA ASP A 189 25.63 6.73 -10.38
C ASP A 189 25.56 5.53 -11.36
N GLN A 190 24.46 4.77 -11.36
CA GLN A 190 24.30 3.57 -12.22
C GLN A 190 23.07 3.62 -13.13
N SER A 191 22.28 4.69 -13.12
CA SER A 191 21.05 4.78 -13.93
C SER A 191 20.78 6.16 -14.52
N ILE A 192 20.19 6.19 -15.72
CA ILE A 192 19.58 7.39 -16.32
C ILE A 192 18.14 7.03 -16.71
N PHE A 193 17.18 7.79 -16.24
CA PHE A 193 15.76 7.62 -16.54
C PHE A 193 15.26 8.80 -17.38
N LEU A 194 14.82 8.53 -18.61
CA LEU A 194 14.24 9.48 -19.56
C LEU A 194 12.71 9.46 -19.49
N GLY A 195 12.10 10.61 -19.23
CA GLY A 195 10.66 10.79 -19.03
C GLY A 195 9.80 10.81 -20.28
N TRP A 196 10.20 10.17 -21.37
CA TRP A 196 9.39 10.05 -22.58
C TRP A 196 9.61 8.70 -23.25
N ARG A 197 8.68 8.32 -24.13
CA ARG A 197 8.84 7.10 -24.93
C ARG A 197 9.86 7.34 -26.03
N TRP A 198 11.00 6.65 -25.95
CA TRP A 198 12.11 6.81 -26.89
C TRP A 198 11.85 5.99 -28.16
N GLY A 199 12.13 6.52 -29.34
CA GLY A 199 11.89 5.78 -30.58
C GLY A 199 10.50 5.90 -31.20
N VAL A 200 9.69 6.83 -30.71
CA VAL A 200 8.32 7.07 -31.21
C VAL A 200 8.28 8.45 -31.85
N ASP A 201 7.96 8.53 -33.14
CA ASP A 201 8.06 9.76 -33.94
C ASP A 201 7.05 10.83 -33.51
N GLU A 202 5.89 10.40 -33.03
CA GLU A 202 4.84 11.26 -32.48
C GLU A 202 5.24 11.89 -31.14
N VAL A 203 6.17 11.26 -30.42
CA VAL A 203 6.59 11.67 -29.07
C VAL A 203 7.80 12.59 -29.12
N ALA A 204 8.88 12.18 -29.81
CA ALA A 204 10.13 12.92 -29.91
C ALA A 204 10.79 12.74 -31.29
N SER A 205 11.40 13.81 -31.80
CA SER A 205 12.15 13.74 -33.07
C SER A 205 13.41 12.87 -32.97
N VAL A 206 13.89 12.41 -34.12
CA VAL A 206 15.13 11.63 -34.21
C VAL A 206 16.32 12.40 -33.64
N GLU A 207 16.37 13.70 -33.87
CA GLU A 207 17.41 14.61 -33.39
C GLU A 207 17.45 14.68 -31.85
N VAL A 208 16.29 14.80 -31.21
CA VAL A 208 16.18 14.89 -29.74
C VAL A 208 16.59 13.58 -29.09
N ASP A 209 16.04 12.46 -29.56
CA ASP A 209 16.36 11.14 -29.03
C ASP A 209 17.84 10.77 -29.23
N THR A 210 18.41 11.16 -30.37
CA THR A 210 19.83 10.97 -30.68
C THR A 210 20.72 11.84 -29.79
N ALA A 211 20.33 13.10 -29.54
CA ALA A 211 21.08 14.01 -28.68
C ALA A 211 21.10 13.51 -27.23
N TRP A 212 19.96 13.08 -26.70
CA TRP A 212 19.84 12.56 -25.34
C TRP A 212 20.60 11.25 -25.13
N LEU A 213 20.57 10.33 -26.10
CA LEU A 213 21.35 9.10 -26.00
C LEU A 213 22.86 9.39 -26.05
N LYS A 214 23.33 10.29 -26.92
CA LYS A 214 24.75 10.72 -26.95
C LYS A 214 25.18 11.36 -25.64
N ALA A 215 24.31 12.20 -25.06
CA ALA A 215 24.55 12.80 -23.76
C ALA A 215 24.65 11.74 -22.65
N ALA A 216 23.74 10.77 -22.62
CA ALA A 216 23.75 9.66 -21.66
C ALA A 216 25.01 8.80 -21.75
N LEU A 217 25.56 8.60 -22.95
CA LEU A 217 26.82 7.85 -23.12
C LEU A 217 28.04 8.62 -22.64
N ASN A 218 28.04 9.94 -22.86
CA ASN A 218 29.06 10.82 -22.31
C ASN A 218 29.03 10.82 -20.78
N TYR A 219 27.85 10.74 -20.15
CA TYR A 219 27.72 10.61 -18.69
C TYR A 219 28.50 9.41 -18.15
N TYR A 220 28.43 8.27 -18.85
CA TYR A 220 29.17 7.05 -18.48
C TYR A 220 30.62 7.00 -19.00
N ASN A 221 31.13 8.09 -19.62
CA ASN A 221 32.46 8.17 -20.23
C ASN A 221 32.75 7.06 -21.26
N LEU A 222 31.73 6.64 -22.00
CA LEU A 222 31.85 5.57 -22.99
C LEU A 222 32.04 6.15 -24.39
N THR A 223 33.04 5.64 -25.12
CA THR A 223 33.26 6.01 -26.54
C THR A 223 32.67 4.90 -27.41
N PRO A 224 31.67 5.19 -28.27
CA PRO A 224 31.07 4.20 -29.15
C PRO A 224 32.08 3.60 -30.14
N GLN A 225 31.99 2.30 -30.42
CA GLN A 225 32.58 1.71 -31.63
C GLN A 225 31.69 2.04 -32.84
N LEU A 226 32.31 2.32 -33.98
CA LEU A 226 31.61 2.44 -35.26
C LEU A 226 30.98 1.09 -35.63
N PRO A 227 29.73 1.06 -36.11
CA PRO A 227 28.97 -0.18 -36.27
C PRO A 227 29.63 -1.14 -37.25
N ASP A 228 29.82 -2.39 -36.83
CA ASP A 228 30.05 -3.49 -37.75
C ASP A 228 28.70 -3.86 -38.38
N SER A 229 28.69 -4.12 -39.68
CA SER A 229 27.47 -4.08 -40.52
C SER A 229 26.42 -5.19 -40.28
N SER A 230 26.45 -5.87 -39.14
CA SER A 230 25.49 -6.91 -38.75
C SER A 230 24.95 -6.69 -37.33
N ILE A 231 23.62 -6.54 -37.18
CA ILE A 231 22.95 -6.52 -35.88
C ILE A 231 23.18 -7.87 -35.19
N SER A 232 23.91 -7.86 -34.08
CA SER A 232 24.24 -9.06 -33.28
C SER A 232 23.41 -9.11 -31.99
N TYR A 233 23.28 -10.29 -31.37
CA TYR A 233 22.68 -10.45 -30.05
C TYR A 233 23.77 -10.46 -28.97
N CYS A 234 23.55 -9.79 -27.84
CA CYS A 234 24.58 -9.66 -26.78
C CYS A 234 24.88 -10.98 -26.06
N GLY A 235 23.95 -11.92 -26.11
CA GLY A 235 23.99 -13.21 -25.40
C GLY A 235 23.57 -14.37 -26.30
N LYS A 236 22.78 -15.32 -25.76
CA LYS A 236 22.31 -16.47 -26.54
C LYS A 236 21.47 -16.00 -27.74
N PRO A 237 21.73 -16.47 -28.98
CA PRO A 237 20.83 -16.22 -30.09
C PRO A 237 19.46 -16.84 -29.81
N PRO A 238 18.35 -16.27 -30.35
CA PRO A 238 17.03 -16.86 -30.21
C PRO A 238 17.07 -18.31 -30.70
N SER A 239 16.58 -19.25 -29.89
CA SER A 239 16.45 -20.64 -30.27
C SER A 239 15.57 -20.72 -31.52
N SER A 240 16.14 -21.15 -32.64
CA SER A 240 15.41 -21.40 -33.87
C SER A 240 14.34 -22.47 -33.58
N PHE A 241 13.07 -22.09 -33.70
CA PHE A 241 11.96 -23.04 -33.72
C PHE A 241 12.19 -24.02 -34.88
N SER A 242 12.55 -25.25 -34.54
CA SER A 242 12.48 -26.37 -35.47
C SER A 242 11.00 -26.74 -35.65
N ASN A 243 10.40 -26.23 -36.73
CA ASN A 243 9.17 -26.78 -37.28
C ASN A 243 9.39 -28.27 -37.58
N THR A 244 8.77 -29.14 -36.80
CA THR A 244 8.55 -30.54 -37.20
C THR A 244 7.06 -30.85 -37.01
N PRO A 245 6.38 -31.48 -37.98
CA PRO A 245 4.92 -31.52 -38.03
C PRO A 245 4.32 -32.42 -36.97
N ILE A 246 3.10 -32.06 -36.57
CA ILE A 246 2.18 -32.86 -35.76
C ILE A 246 1.91 -34.18 -36.49
N GLU A 247 2.25 -35.31 -35.86
CA GLU A 247 1.78 -36.63 -36.25
C GLU A 247 1.03 -37.28 -35.07
N SER A 248 -0.13 -37.82 -35.41
CA SER A 248 -1.18 -38.37 -34.55
C SER A 248 -0.85 -39.74 -33.96
N ASP A 249 -1.65 -40.11 -32.95
CA ASP A 249 -1.98 -41.48 -32.51
C ASP A 249 -0.93 -42.26 -31.69
N ARG A 250 -1.15 -42.44 -30.38
CA ARG A 250 -1.99 -43.51 -29.79
C ARG A 250 -1.70 -43.70 -28.29
N ALA A 251 -2.73 -44.16 -27.58
CA ALA A 251 -2.76 -44.47 -26.16
C ALA A 251 -1.94 -45.69 -25.74
N SER A 252 -1.38 -45.67 -24.52
CA SER A 252 -1.24 -46.83 -23.61
C SER A 252 -0.74 -46.44 -22.20
N GLU A 253 -1.66 -46.50 -21.24
CA GLU A 253 -1.61 -47.09 -19.89
C GLU A 253 -0.33 -47.16 -19.01
N PHE A 254 -0.53 -46.68 -17.76
CA PHE A 254 -0.06 -47.16 -16.44
C PHE A 254 1.43 -47.51 -16.18
N ASN A 255 2.06 -46.82 -15.22
CA ASN A 255 2.32 -47.41 -13.90
C ASN A 255 2.86 -46.45 -12.82
N ASN A 256 2.41 -46.74 -11.59
CA ASN A 256 2.76 -46.14 -10.30
C ASN A 256 4.25 -46.29 -9.92
N ASN A 257 4.82 -45.29 -9.22
CA ASN A 257 5.17 -45.35 -7.79
C ASN A 257 6.28 -44.35 -7.39
N SER A 258 6.13 -43.82 -6.17
CA SER A 258 7.16 -43.31 -5.24
C SER A 258 7.47 -41.80 -5.26
N GLN A 259 6.69 -41.03 -4.50
CA GLN A 259 7.17 -39.82 -3.82
C GLN A 259 7.48 -40.14 -2.34
N PRO A 260 8.57 -39.64 -1.76
CA PRO A 260 8.79 -39.68 -0.31
C PRO A 260 8.00 -38.56 0.40
N GLN A 261 7.26 -38.93 1.45
CA GLN A 261 6.69 -38.02 2.45
C GLN A 261 7.79 -37.35 3.29
N PRO A 262 7.61 -36.09 3.73
CA PRO A 262 8.16 -35.58 4.97
C PRO A 262 7.16 -35.73 6.11
N THR A 263 7.65 -36.32 7.19
CA THR A 263 7.02 -36.55 8.49
C THR A 263 6.54 -35.26 9.17
N ILE A 264 5.27 -35.26 9.56
CA ILE A 264 4.62 -34.24 10.39
C ILE A 264 4.93 -34.56 11.86
N ASN A 265 5.64 -33.66 12.54
CA ASN A 265 5.76 -33.69 13.98
C ASN A 265 4.67 -32.83 14.63
N ASN A 266 3.93 -33.45 15.54
CA ASN A 266 2.86 -32.92 16.36
C ASN A 266 3.23 -31.61 17.09
N GLN A 267 2.46 -30.54 16.89
CA GLN A 267 2.20 -29.55 17.94
C GLN A 267 0.73 -29.08 17.90
N GLN A 268 0.15 -28.99 19.11
CA GLN A 268 -1.22 -28.64 19.45
C GLN A 268 -1.59 -27.18 19.10
N PRO A 269 -2.89 -26.81 19.14
CA PRO A 269 -3.37 -25.49 18.73
C PRO A 269 -2.88 -24.44 19.71
N ILE A 270 -2.00 -23.56 19.26
CA ILE A 270 -1.54 -22.42 20.06
C ILE A 270 -2.65 -21.36 20.01
N THR A 271 -3.56 -21.40 20.98
CA THR A 271 -4.12 -20.16 21.52
C THR A 271 -2.94 -19.44 22.18
N ASN A 272 -2.40 -18.42 21.54
CA ASN A 272 -1.35 -17.60 22.16
C ASN A 272 -1.96 -16.28 22.63
N PRO A 273 -2.16 -16.09 23.95
CA PRO A 273 -2.23 -14.77 24.56
C PRO A 273 -0.87 -14.05 24.54
N ASP A 274 0.23 -14.74 24.20
CA ASP A 274 1.57 -14.15 24.15
C ASP A 274 2.03 -13.91 22.71
N VAL A 275 1.47 -12.90 22.06
CA VAL A 275 2.31 -12.12 21.14
C VAL A 275 3.36 -11.46 22.04
N PRO A 276 4.67 -11.58 21.78
CA PRO A 276 5.64 -10.76 22.49
C PRO A 276 5.21 -9.31 22.29
N ILE A 277 4.68 -8.72 23.36
CA ILE A 277 4.56 -7.28 23.45
C ILE A 277 6.00 -6.79 23.23
N LEU A 278 6.27 -6.14 22.10
CA LEU A 278 7.53 -5.42 21.91
C LEU A 278 7.74 -4.56 23.18
N PRO A 279 8.95 -4.52 23.77
CA PRO A 279 9.24 -4.18 25.18
C PRO A 279 8.91 -2.74 25.63
N ALA A 280 8.04 -2.04 24.91
CA ALA A 280 7.55 -0.70 25.16
C ALA A 280 6.80 -0.51 26.50
N GLN A 281 6.44 -1.60 27.19
CA GLN A 281 5.69 -1.53 28.46
C GLN A 281 6.39 -2.22 29.64
N THR A 282 7.59 -2.78 29.45
CA THR A 282 8.33 -3.41 30.56
C THR A 282 9.33 -2.42 31.15
N THR A 283 9.29 -2.24 32.47
CA THR A 283 10.31 -1.50 33.20
C THR A 283 11.69 -2.12 32.94
N PRO A 284 12.79 -1.35 32.98
CA PRO A 284 14.14 -1.82 32.65
C PRO A 284 14.64 -3.05 33.43
N GLN A 285 13.90 -3.48 34.46
CA GLN A 285 14.30 -4.48 35.44
C GLN A 285 14.04 -5.93 34.99
N ASP A 286 13.21 -6.17 33.96
CA ASP A 286 12.75 -7.51 33.54
C ASP A 286 13.06 -7.88 32.07
N TRP A 287 14.14 -7.35 31.50
CA TRP A 287 14.47 -7.59 30.09
C TRP A 287 15.21 -8.92 29.87
N ALA A 288 14.53 -9.92 29.28
CA ALA A 288 15.13 -11.19 28.84
C ALA A 288 16.19 -11.01 27.72
N LYS A 289 16.98 -12.03 27.37
CA LYS A 289 17.87 -11.97 26.19
C LYS A 289 17.05 -11.83 24.90
N LEU A 290 17.52 -11.02 23.93
CA LEU A 290 16.90 -10.94 22.61
C LEU A 290 17.34 -12.12 21.73
N THR A 291 16.38 -12.72 21.02
CA THR A 291 16.62 -13.68 19.96
C THR A 291 17.00 -12.98 18.65
N PRO A 292 17.69 -13.65 17.72
CA PRO A 292 18.00 -13.09 16.40
C PRO A 292 16.75 -12.62 15.63
N THR A 293 15.64 -13.34 15.79
CA THR A 293 14.34 -12.99 15.18
C THR A 293 13.79 -11.69 15.75
N GLU A 294 13.86 -11.49 17.07
CA GLU A 294 13.44 -10.24 17.72
C GLU A 294 14.31 -9.07 17.29
N VAL A 295 15.63 -9.25 17.19
CA VAL A 295 16.54 -8.22 16.69
C VAL A 295 16.18 -7.82 15.25
N SER A 296 15.89 -8.80 14.38
CA SER A 296 15.49 -8.55 13.00
C SER A 296 14.15 -7.82 12.90
N ALA A 297 13.16 -8.19 13.72
CA ALA A 297 11.86 -7.53 13.78
C ALA A 297 12.00 -6.08 14.26
N MET A 298 12.73 -5.86 15.35
CA MET A 298 13.03 -4.52 15.88
C MET A 298 13.76 -3.63 14.88
N ASN A 299 14.72 -4.19 14.12
CA ASN A 299 15.40 -3.46 13.03
C ASN A 299 14.40 -2.99 11.97
N ARG A 300 13.57 -3.91 11.49
CA ARG A 300 12.57 -3.65 10.45
C ARG A 300 11.54 -2.62 10.90
N GLU A 301 11.04 -2.70 12.13
CA GLU A 301 10.11 -1.71 12.69
C GLU A 301 10.71 -0.30 12.62
N LEU A 302 11.96 -0.15 13.07
CA LEU A 302 12.63 1.15 13.14
C LEU A 302 13.00 1.69 11.75
N GLU A 303 13.46 0.83 10.83
CA GLU A 303 13.65 1.20 9.41
C GLU A 303 12.35 1.69 8.78
N ASN A 304 11.27 0.93 8.97
CA ASN A 304 9.96 1.29 8.44
C ASN A 304 9.46 2.62 9.04
N LEU A 305 9.64 2.85 10.34
CA LEU A 305 9.24 4.11 10.98
C LEU A 305 10.06 5.31 10.47
N ILE A 306 11.37 5.15 10.28
CA ILE A 306 12.23 6.17 9.66
C ILE A 306 11.72 6.49 8.25
N GLY A 307 11.45 5.46 7.44
CA GLY A 307 10.91 5.62 6.09
C GLY A 307 9.56 6.34 6.05
N ARG A 308 8.64 5.99 6.96
CA ARG A 308 7.33 6.67 7.07
C ARG A 308 7.46 8.11 7.52
N PHE A 309 8.35 8.40 8.47
CA PHE A 309 8.62 9.78 8.88
C PHE A 309 9.14 10.60 7.69
N GLU A 310 10.06 10.05 6.91
CA GLU A 310 10.57 10.66 5.67
C GLU A 310 9.47 10.88 4.64
N SER A 311 8.66 9.85 4.36
CA SER A 311 7.52 9.93 3.42
C SER A 311 6.52 11.02 3.84
N THR A 312 6.15 11.06 5.13
CA THR A 312 5.24 12.08 5.68
C THR A 312 5.82 13.48 5.53
N LEU A 313 7.10 13.65 5.83
CA LEU A 313 7.80 14.93 5.69
C LEU A 313 7.76 15.43 4.24
N LEU A 314 8.01 14.53 3.29
CA LEU A 314 7.96 14.84 1.85
C LEU A 314 6.55 15.22 1.41
N ALA A 315 5.55 14.40 1.73
CA ALA A 315 4.16 14.63 1.37
C ALA A 315 3.62 15.95 1.93
N ALA A 316 4.01 16.29 3.15
CA ALA A 316 3.54 17.50 3.79
C ALA A 316 4.28 18.76 3.32
N ASN A 317 5.57 18.66 2.94
CA ASN A 317 6.29 19.77 2.33
C ASN A 317 5.77 20.09 0.91
N ALA A 318 5.34 19.08 0.15
CA ALA A 318 4.74 19.29 -1.16
C ALA A 318 3.44 20.14 -1.10
N THR A 319 2.76 20.19 0.05
CA THR A 319 1.48 20.90 0.19
C THR A 319 1.64 22.34 0.72
N ASN A 320 2.77 22.69 1.36
CA ASN A 320 2.91 23.87 2.23
C ASN A 320 3.99 24.89 1.79
N SER A 321 4.56 24.82 0.58
CA SER A 321 5.68 25.68 0.17
C SER A 321 5.47 26.42 -1.15
N ASP A 322 5.19 27.72 -1.07
CA ASP A 322 6.07 28.72 -1.71
C ASP A 322 7.37 28.73 -0.89
N ILE A 323 8.50 28.21 -1.42
CA ILE A 323 9.94 28.40 -1.03
C ILE A 323 10.77 27.10 -1.28
N PRO A 324 12.05 27.23 -1.72
CA PRO A 324 12.75 26.23 -2.51
C PRO A 324 13.42 25.11 -1.71
N LEU A 325 13.33 23.88 -2.22
CA LEU A 325 14.17 22.75 -1.80
C LEU A 325 15.63 23.03 -2.18
N LEU A 326 16.47 23.31 -1.19
CA LEU A 326 17.92 23.36 -1.35
C LEU A 326 18.50 21.96 -1.52
N THR A 327 19.25 21.79 -2.62
CA THR A 327 20.00 20.60 -2.99
C THR A 327 21.12 20.24 -1.99
N SER A 328 21.52 18.97 -2.04
CA SER A 328 22.41 18.16 -1.18
C SER A 328 23.81 18.70 -0.78
N THR A 329 24.12 19.97 -0.93
CA THR A 329 25.48 20.50 -0.72
C THR A 329 25.88 20.82 0.72
N THR A 330 24.98 20.77 1.71
CA THR A 330 25.31 21.22 3.08
C THR A 330 25.71 20.11 4.06
N ALA A 331 25.49 18.82 3.72
CA ALA A 331 25.84 17.70 4.59
C ALA A 331 27.36 17.43 4.70
N LYS A 332 28.19 18.05 3.86
CA LYS A 332 29.66 17.89 3.92
C LYS A 332 30.38 18.87 4.85
N ARG A 333 29.70 19.86 5.47
CA ARG A 333 30.37 20.83 6.36
C ARG A 333 30.11 20.65 7.85
N THR A 334 29.22 19.75 8.27
CA THR A 334 28.86 19.56 9.68
C THR A 334 29.51 18.34 10.35
N GLY A 335 30.30 17.55 9.61
CA GLY A 335 31.05 16.41 10.16
C GLY A 335 32.30 16.77 10.96
N ASP A 336 32.90 17.96 10.73
CA ASP A 336 34.21 18.33 11.27
C ASP A 336 34.16 19.29 12.48
N GLN A 337 32.98 19.60 13.04
CA GLN A 337 32.86 20.56 14.16
C GLN A 337 32.22 20.01 15.44
N LEU A 338 31.94 18.71 15.55
CA LEU A 338 31.22 18.13 16.71
C LEU A 338 32.07 17.25 17.63
N THR A 339 33.40 17.32 17.56
CA THR A 339 34.31 16.58 18.46
C THR A 339 34.92 17.39 19.60
N THR A 340 34.56 18.66 19.78
CA THR A 340 35.08 19.45 20.91
C THR A 340 34.01 20.39 21.46
N MET A 341 33.31 19.97 22.51
CA MET A 341 32.84 20.84 23.59
C MET A 341 32.41 19.97 24.78
N GLY A 342 33.39 19.70 25.65
CA GLY A 342 33.14 19.28 27.03
C GLY A 342 32.94 20.50 27.93
N SER A 343 32.11 20.30 28.96
CA SER A 343 31.98 21.11 30.19
C SER A 343 31.72 22.62 30.05
N GLY A 344 30.50 23.06 30.40
CA GLY A 344 30.19 24.48 30.66
C GLY A 344 28.73 24.68 31.06
N GLU A 345 28.51 25.49 32.08
CA GLU A 345 27.27 25.69 32.86
C GLU A 345 26.06 26.27 32.10
N TRP A 346 24.87 25.98 32.63
CA TRP A 346 23.60 26.58 32.26
C TRP A 346 23.54 28.06 32.66
N GLY A 347 23.61 28.96 31.67
CA GLY A 347 23.35 30.39 31.84
C GLY A 347 22.07 30.82 31.12
N VAL A 348 21.10 31.34 31.87
CA VAL A 348 19.87 31.96 31.38
C VAL A 348 20.20 33.34 30.80
N GLY A 349 19.82 33.58 29.54
CA GLY A 349 19.94 34.88 28.88
C GLY A 349 18.79 35.13 27.91
N SER A 350 17.98 36.13 28.22
CA SER A 350 16.87 36.67 27.44
C SER A 350 17.35 37.53 26.25
N GLY A 351 16.73 37.37 25.07
CA GLY A 351 16.90 38.29 23.94
C GLY A 351 16.03 37.89 22.73
N GLU A 352 15.21 38.82 22.26
CA GLU A 352 14.22 38.68 21.19
C GLU A 352 14.83 38.39 19.79
N GLY A 353 14.07 37.62 19.00
CA GLY A 353 13.89 37.89 17.57
C GLY A 353 14.95 37.36 16.61
N ASP A 354 14.91 36.06 16.29
CA ASP A 354 15.32 35.60 14.96
C ASP A 354 14.58 34.30 14.57
N LYS A 355 13.75 34.38 13.52
CA LYS A 355 13.06 33.23 12.92
C LYS A 355 14.08 32.40 12.12
N GLN A 356 14.68 31.41 12.76
CA GLN A 356 15.45 30.36 12.07
C GLN A 356 14.49 29.40 11.32
N PRO A 357 14.86 28.83 10.15
CA PRO A 357 13.95 28.04 9.32
C PRO A 357 13.66 26.67 9.95
N ILE A 358 12.40 26.27 9.93
CA ILE A 358 11.83 25.06 10.56
C ILE A 358 12.39 23.74 9.97
N THR A 359 13.16 23.78 8.88
CA THR A 359 13.67 22.61 8.13
C THR A 359 14.90 21.93 8.73
N ASN A 360 15.76 22.65 9.48
CA ASN A 360 17.00 22.07 10.02
C ASN A 360 16.77 21.04 11.15
N ASN A 361 15.71 21.21 11.94
CA ASN A 361 15.43 20.34 13.09
C ASN A 361 14.94 18.94 12.67
N GLN A 362 14.08 18.86 11.64
CA GLN A 362 13.49 17.59 11.19
C GLN A 362 14.52 16.67 10.52
N GLN A 363 15.49 17.24 9.80
CA GLN A 363 16.62 16.47 9.24
C GLN A 363 17.58 15.97 10.33
N GLN A 364 17.77 16.74 11.41
CA GLN A 364 18.54 16.30 12.57
C GLN A 364 17.87 15.13 13.28
N ILE A 365 16.54 15.16 13.44
CA ILE A 365 15.77 14.05 14.02
C ILE A 365 15.96 12.76 13.21
N LEU A 366 15.85 12.83 11.88
CA LEU A 366 16.09 11.66 11.01
C LEU A 366 17.52 11.13 11.12
N THR A 367 18.50 12.02 11.16
CA THR A 367 19.91 11.65 11.33
C THR A 367 20.13 10.96 12.68
N GLN A 368 19.57 11.50 13.77
CA GLN A 368 19.66 10.93 15.10
C GLN A 368 18.97 9.57 15.19
N ALA A 369 17.82 9.39 14.54
CA ALA A 369 17.13 8.11 14.48
C ALA A 369 17.94 7.04 13.73
N ARG A 370 18.57 7.39 12.60
CA ARG A 370 19.46 6.50 11.84
C ARG A 370 20.71 6.11 12.65
N ILE A 371 21.29 7.05 13.40
CA ILE A 371 22.40 6.75 14.34
C ILE A 371 21.92 5.80 15.44
N GLY A 372 20.73 6.04 15.99
CA GLY A 372 20.12 5.17 17.00
C GLY A 372 19.90 3.73 16.50
N LEU A 373 19.44 3.56 15.25
CA LEU A 373 19.33 2.25 14.58
C LEU A 373 20.69 1.55 14.48
N GLN A 374 21.73 2.25 14.04
CA GLN A 374 23.08 1.69 13.95
C GLN A 374 23.63 1.28 15.33
N ASN A 375 23.40 2.11 16.36
CA ASN A 375 23.82 1.80 17.73
C ASN A 375 23.08 0.59 18.29
N PHE A 376 21.78 0.45 18.00
CA PHE A 376 20.99 -0.74 18.32
C PHE A 376 21.62 -2.00 17.71
N LEU A 377 21.91 -1.99 16.40
CA LEU A 377 22.50 -3.14 15.70
C LEU A 377 23.89 -3.50 16.24
N ASN A 378 24.73 -2.49 16.54
CA ASN A 378 26.06 -2.70 17.11
C ASN A 378 25.98 -3.34 18.51
N ALA A 379 25.12 -2.84 19.39
CA ALA A 379 24.92 -3.39 20.72
C ALA A 379 24.36 -4.82 20.67
N ALA A 380 23.42 -5.10 19.76
CA ALA A 380 22.88 -6.44 19.54
C ALA A 380 23.96 -7.42 19.05
N ALA A 381 24.85 -7.00 18.14
CA ALA A 381 25.98 -7.80 17.67
C ALA A 381 26.99 -8.11 18.79
N GLN A 382 27.15 -7.19 19.75
CA GLN A 382 27.98 -7.36 20.95
C GLN A 382 27.29 -8.16 22.06
N GLN A 383 26.05 -8.62 21.84
CA GLN A 383 25.20 -9.31 22.81
C GLN A 383 24.84 -8.45 24.05
N ASP A 384 24.99 -7.12 23.97
CA ASP A 384 24.50 -6.18 24.97
C ASP A 384 23.04 -5.81 24.69
N TYR A 385 22.14 -6.74 25.04
CA TYR A 385 20.71 -6.61 24.76
C TYR A 385 20.00 -5.52 25.56
N THR A 386 20.58 -5.08 26.68
CA THR A 386 20.03 -3.97 27.46
C THR A 386 20.32 -2.66 26.74
N LEU A 387 21.56 -2.45 26.33
CA LEU A 387 21.95 -1.26 25.58
C LEU A 387 21.27 -1.21 24.20
N ALA A 388 21.14 -2.36 23.53
CA ALA A 388 20.40 -2.46 22.27
C ALA A 388 18.95 -1.96 22.43
N ARG A 389 18.21 -2.45 23.44
CA ARG A 389 16.84 -1.98 23.70
C ARG A 389 16.77 -0.49 24.01
N GLN A 390 17.72 0.04 24.77
CA GLN A 390 17.78 1.49 25.06
C GLN A 390 17.92 2.31 23.78
N HIS A 391 18.86 1.96 22.91
CA HIS A 391 19.06 2.65 21.63
C HIS A 391 17.83 2.57 20.74
N TRP A 392 17.21 1.39 20.67
CA TRP A 392 16.01 1.18 19.89
C TRP A 392 14.82 2.00 20.40
N VAL A 393 14.56 1.99 21.72
CA VAL A 393 13.48 2.79 22.33
C VAL A 393 13.74 4.28 22.12
N GLN A 394 14.99 4.74 22.27
CA GLN A 394 15.35 6.14 22.08
C GLN A 394 15.14 6.59 20.63
N ALA A 395 15.60 5.80 19.65
CA ALA A 395 15.44 6.09 18.24
C ALA A 395 13.96 6.10 17.81
N ARG A 396 13.16 5.18 18.34
CA ARG A 396 11.72 5.16 18.09
C ARG A 396 11.02 6.36 18.71
N ARG A 397 11.36 6.69 19.95
CA ARG A 397 10.76 7.80 20.69
C ARG A 397 11.04 9.14 20.02
N ILE A 398 12.26 9.40 19.56
CA ILE A 398 12.55 10.68 18.90
C ILE A 398 11.75 10.87 17.60
N LEU A 399 11.50 9.80 16.84
CA LEU A 399 10.65 9.85 15.65
C LEU A 399 9.19 10.12 16.02
N TRP A 400 8.65 9.44 17.03
CA TRP A 400 7.28 9.63 17.47
C TRP A 400 7.03 11.00 18.10
N ASP A 401 7.93 11.45 18.98
CA ASP A 401 7.83 12.75 19.66
C ASP A 401 7.88 13.92 18.65
N ASN A 402 8.37 13.68 17.43
CA ASN A 402 8.51 14.71 16.39
C ASN A 402 7.77 14.37 15.09
N TYR A 403 6.83 13.42 15.10
CA TYR A 403 6.12 13.00 13.88
C TYR A 403 5.38 14.19 13.26
N PRO A 404 5.39 14.38 11.93
CA PRO A 404 4.72 15.50 11.29
C PRO A 404 3.19 15.45 11.44
N ILE A 405 2.63 16.22 12.38
CA ILE A 405 1.19 16.26 12.69
C ILE A 405 0.57 17.67 12.58
N ASP A 406 1.35 18.63 12.11
CA ASP A 406 1.04 20.06 12.14
C ASP A 406 0.75 20.67 10.75
N ARG A 407 0.71 19.83 9.70
CA ARG A 407 0.63 20.26 8.30
C ARG A 407 -0.18 19.29 7.46
N LYS A 408 -0.79 19.82 6.39
CA LYS A 408 -1.69 19.07 5.51
C LYS A 408 -0.95 18.07 4.63
N LEU A 409 -1.66 17.00 4.30
CA LEU A 409 -1.28 15.99 3.33
C LEU A 409 -2.29 16.04 2.17
N SER A 410 -1.81 16.30 0.95
CA SER A 410 -2.65 16.48 -0.25
C SER A 410 -2.65 15.25 -1.17
N GLN A 411 -3.17 14.12 -0.69
CA GLN A 411 -3.40 12.94 -1.52
C GLN A 411 -4.92 12.72 -1.72
N PRO A 412 -5.39 12.46 -2.96
CA PRO A 412 -6.77 12.03 -3.18
C PRO A 412 -6.95 10.62 -2.62
N GLU A 413 -7.74 10.50 -1.55
CA GLU A 413 -7.98 9.23 -0.84
C GLU A 413 -9.38 9.21 -0.21
N ILE A 414 -9.93 8.00 0.00
CA ILE A 414 -11.15 7.81 0.80
C ILE A 414 -10.76 7.84 2.29
N ARG A 415 -11.35 8.77 3.04
CA ARG A 415 -11.15 8.94 4.49
C ARG A 415 -12.47 8.63 5.17
N ALA A 416 -12.66 7.36 5.51
CA ALA A 416 -13.90 6.85 6.05
C ALA A 416 -13.88 6.69 7.57
N ILE A 417 -15.06 6.71 8.19
CA ILE A 417 -15.25 6.36 9.59
C ILE A 417 -16.54 5.59 9.80
N TRP A 418 -16.52 4.59 10.69
CA TRP A 418 -17.75 3.97 11.18
C TRP A 418 -18.37 4.82 12.29
N LEU A 419 -19.61 5.27 12.07
CA LEU A 419 -20.40 5.99 13.06
C LEU A 419 -21.34 5.00 13.75
N ASP A 420 -20.96 4.61 14.97
CA ASP A 420 -21.60 3.55 15.75
C ASP A 420 -22.96 3.97 16.35
N ARG A 421 -23.84 3.00 16.58
CA ARG A 421 -25.16 3.21 17.18
C ARG A 421 -25.10 3.87 18.55
N GLY A 422 -24.05 3.62 19.34
CA GLY A 422 -23.88 4.26 20.65
C GLY A 422 -23.79 5.78 20.51
N THR A 423 -23.02 6.25 19.54
CA THR A 423 -22.91 7.66 19.16
C THR A 423 -24.24 8.19 18.60
N ILE A 424 -24.91 7.46 17.71
CA ILE A 424 -26.23 7.86 17.14
C ILE A 424 -27.28 8.06 18.23
N VAL A 425 -27.41 7.09 19.15
CA VAL A 425 -28.37 7.15 20.26
C VAL A 425 -28.10 8.33 21.19
N LYS A 426 -26.83 8.68 21.40
CA LYS A 426 -26.45 9.84 22.24
C LYS A 426 -26.82 11.18 21.61
N ALA A 427 -26.83 11.29 20.28
CA ALA A 427 -27.19 12.52 19.59
C ALA A 427 -28.65 12.93 19.87
N LYS A 428 -29.62 12.00 19.94
CA LYS A 428 -31.05 12.26 20.25
C LYS A 428 -31.81 13.22 19.31
N SER A 429 -31.14 14.02 18.48
CA SER A 429 -31.73 15.02 17.59
C SER A 429 -30.86 15.27 16.35
N GLU A 430 -31.45 15.84 15.30
CA GLU A 430 -30.71 16.31 14.11
C GLU A 430 -29.67 17.38 14.47
N GLN A 431 -29.98 18.30 15.39
CA GLN A 431 -29.06 19.38 15.79
C GLN A 431 -27.81 18.85 16.50
N ASP A 432 -27.96 17.84 17.35
CA ASP A 432 -26.82 17.22 18.03
C ASP A 432 -26.03 16.30 17.09
N LEU A 433 -26.72 15.65 16.14
CA LEU A 433 -26.07 14.89 15.08
C LEU A 433 -25.27 15.81 14.14
N ALA A 434 -25.75 17.02 13.87
CA ALA A 434 -25.05 18.03 13.08
C ALA A 434 -23.67 18.35 13.65
N LYS A 435 -23.55 18.47 14.98
CA LYS A 435 -22.25 18.69 15.65
C LYS A 435 -21.25 17.57 15.36
N ILE A 436 -21.72 16.32 15.29
CA ILE A 436 -20.87 15.17 14.95
C ILE A 436 -20.42 15.28 13.49
N PHE A 437 -21.33 15.59 12.57
CA PHE A 437 -20.96 15.76 11.16
C PHE A 437 -20.05 16.98 10.91
N ASP A 438 -20.20 18.07 11.66
CA ASP A 438 -19.28 19.21 11.65
C ASP A 438 -17.88 18.81 12.09
N GLN A 439 -17.78 18.01 13.15
CA GLN A 439 -16.52 17.45 13.64
C GLN A 439 -15.85 16.57 12.58
N LEU A 440 -16.62 15.71 11.91
CA LEU A 440 -16.13 14.82 10.86
C LEU A 440 -15.64 15.59 9.62
N ALA A 441 -16.42 16.56 9.15
CA ALA A 441 -16.05 17.41 8.02
C ALA A 441 -14.78 18.22 8.32
N THR A 442 -14.70 18.78 9.53
CA THR A 442 -13.52 19.54 10.01
C THR A 442 -12.28 18.64 10.09
N ALA A 443 -12.43 17.40 10.55
CA ALA A 443 -11.36 16.41 10.58
C ALA A 443 -10.98 15.86 9.19
N GLY A 444 -11.72 16.22 8.14
CA GLY A 444 -11.41 15.87 6.76
C GLY A 444 -12.05 14.56 6.27
N PHE A 445 -12.88 13.88 7.06
CA PHE A 445 -13.60 12.70 6.59
C PHE A 445 -14.50 13.05 5.41
N ASN A 446 -14.50 12.19 4.40
CA ASN A 446 -15.33 12.34 3.20
C ASN A 446 -16.30 11.17 3.00
N THR A 447 -16.22 10.12 3.82
CA THR A 447 -17.17 8.99 3.79
C THR A 447 -17.54 8.56 5.21
N VAL A 448 -18.81 8.23 5.46
CA VAL A 448 -19.30 7.71 6.74
C VAL A 448 -20.05 6.41 6.53
N PHE A 449 -19.64 5.36 7.24
CA PHE A 449 -20.41 4.13 7.40
C PHE A 449 -21.34 4.29 8.62
N PHE A 450 -22.59 4.66 8.37
CA PHE A 450 -23.55 5.03 9.40
C PHE A 450 -24.34 3.80 9.88
N GLU A 451 -24.21 3.39 11.14
CA GLU A 451 -24.84 2.15 11.66
C GLU A 451 -26.38 2.24 11.57
N THR A 452 -26.92 1.64 10.51
CA THR A 452 -28.31 1.81 10.08
C THR A 452 -29.19 0.68 10.60
N VAL A 453 -28.66 -0.56 10.62
CA VAL A 453 -29.36 -1.74 11.16
C VAL A 453 -28.39 -2.54 12.02
N ASN A 454 -28.74 -2.72 13.29
CA ASN A 454 -27.94 -3.44 14.29
C ASN A 454 -28.86 -4.31 15.13
N ALA A 455 -28.49 -5.58 15.38
CA ALA A 455 -29.29 -6.50 16.19
C ALA A 455 -30.78 -6.57 15.77
N SER A 456 -31.03 -6.59 14.46
CA SER A 456 -32.37 -6.59 13.84
C SER A 456 -33.21 -5.34 14.09
N TYR A 457 -32.63 -4.26 14.61
CA TYR A 457 -33.29 -2.99 14.80
C TYR A 457 -32.75 -1.95 13.82
N PRO A 458 -33.55 -1.50 12.83
CA PRO A 458 -33.23 -0.29 12.09
C PRO A 458 -33.32 0.93 13.01
N ILE A 459 -32.42 1.89 12.83
CA ILE A 459 -32.51 3.19 13.49
C ILE A 459 -33.60 4.10 12.88
N TYR A 460 -34.09 3.78 11.69
CA TYR A 460 -35.14 4.53 10.99
C TYR A 460 -36.51 3.82 11.08
N PRO A 461 -37.64 4.52 10.84
CA PRO A 461 -38.98 3.92 10.90
C PRO A 461 -39.27 3.05 9.66
N SER A 462 -38.81 1.82 9.70
CA SER A 462 -38.97 0.84 8.62
C SER A 462 -40.39 0.25 8.56
N LYS A 463 -40.86 -0.09 7.36
CA LYS A 463 -42.08 -0.87 7.11
C LYS A 463 -41.82 -2.37 6.97
N ILE A 464 -40.54 -2.77 6.83
CA ILE A 464 -40.14 -4.17 6.63
C ILE A 464 -39.77 -4.84 7.97
N ALA A 465 -38.87 -4.24 8.74
CA ALA A 465 -38.48 -4.71 10.07
C ALA A 465 -39.63 -4.58 11.08
N PRO A 466 -39.76 -5.52 12.04
CA PRO A 466 -40.86 -5.50 13.00
C PRO A 466 -40.87 -4.27 13.93
N GLU A 467 -39.70 -3.72 14.25
CA GLU A 467 -39.58 -2.63 15.22
C GLU A 467 -38.37 -1.74 14.91
N GLN A 468 -38.54 -0.41 14.97
CA GLN A 468 -37.43 0.55 15.03
C GLN A 468 -36.69 0.40 16.37
N ASN A 469 -35.38 0.66 16.40
CA ASN A 469 -34.60 0.64 17.63
C ASN A 469 -35.26 1.53 18.71
N PRO A 470 -35.63 0.96 19.88
CA PRO A 470 -36.37 1.71 20.91
C PRO A 470 -35.63 2.95 21.42
N LEU A 471 -34.30 2.98 21.30
CA LEU A 471 -33.45 4.08 21.80
C LEU A 471 -33.47 5.34 20.91
N VAL A 472 -34.01 5.26 19.70
CA VAL A 472 -34.14 6.41 18.77
C VAL A 472 -35.59 6.65 18.35
N ARG A 473 -36.55 6.02 19.05
CA ARG A 473 -37.97 6.15 18.75
C ARG A 473 -38.40 7.61 18.77
N GLY A 474 -39.20 7.99 17.77
CA GLY A 474 -39.76 9.35 17.65
C GLY A 474 -39.00 10.27 16.70
N TRP A 475 -37.89 9.81 16.10
CA TRP A 475 -37.22 10.52 15.01
C TRP A 475 -36.55 9.55 14.02
N ASP A 476 -36.07 10.07 12.90
CA ASP A 476 -35.39 9.30 11.84
C ASP A 476 -33.92 9.76 11.73
N PRO A 477 -32.98 9.08 12.41
CA PRO A 477 -31.57 9.44 12.37
C PRO A 477 -30.92 9.23 11.01
N LEU A 478 -31.40 8.26 10.20
CA LEU A 478 -30.83 8.00 8.87
C LEU A 478 -31.13 9.18 7.94
N LYS A 479 -32.40 9.65 7.93
CA LYS A 479 -32.80 10.82 7.14
C LYS A 479 -32.00 12.06 7.53
N ALA A 480 -31.85 12.30 8.83
CA ALA A 480 -31.07 13.43 9.34
C ALA A 480 -29.59 13.31 8.94
N ALA A 481 -29.00 12.12 9.07
CA ALA A 481 -27.59 11.89 8.77
C ALA A 481 -27.27 12.13 7.28
N ILE A 482 -28.12 11.67 6.36
CA ILE A 482 -27.92 11.85 4.91
C ILE A 482 -27.87 13.34 4.56
N LYS A 483 -28.88 14.09 5.01
CA LYS A 483 -28.93 15.54 4.82
C LYS A 483 -27.65 16.21 5.33
N LEU A 484 -27.24 15.91 6.57
CA LEU A 484 -26.08 16.52 7.20
C LEU A 484 -24.76 16.14 6.52
N ALA A 485 -24.65 14.89 6.04
CA ALA A 485 -23.48 14.41 5.31
C ALA A 485 -23.35 15.15 3.97
N HIS A 486 -24.42 15.19 3.18
CA HIS A 486 -24.43 15.82 1.86
C HIS A 486 -24.18 17.33 1.93
N GLU A 487 -24.74 18.04 2.92
CA GLU A 487 -24.45 19.46 3.19
C GLU A 487 -22.94 19.74 3.39
N ARG A 488 -22.17 18.73 3.81
CA ARG A 488 -20.73 18.83 4.08
C ARG A 488 -19.87 18.18 3.00
N GLY A 489 -20.49 17.61 1.97
CA GLY A 489 -19.80 16.83 0.92
C GLY A 489 -19.19 15.55 1.46
N ILE A 490 -19.91 14.87 2.35
CA ILE A 490 -19.57 13.55 2.90
C ILE A 490 -20.51 12.54 2.27
N GLU A 491 -19.96 11.46 1.70
CA GLU A 491 -20.73 10.30 1.27
C GLU A 491 -21.23 9.51 2.49
N LEU A 492 -22.50 9.13 2.48
CA LEU A 492 -23.10 8.32 3.53
C LEU A 492 -23.47 6.95 3.02
N HIS A 493 -22.84 5.94 3.62
CA HIS A 493 -23.14 4.54 3.38
C HIS A 493 -23.94 3.97 4.56
N ALA A 494 -25.11 3.39 4.27
CA ALA A 494 -25.91 2.73 5.30
C ALA A 494 -25.23 1.42 5.72
N TRP A 495 -24.74 1.34 6.96
CA TRP A 495 -24.10 0.15 7.51
C TRP A 495 -25.14 -0.81 8.13
N VAL A 496 -25.25 -2.01 7.56
CA VAL A 496 -26.32 -2.98 7.86
C VAL A 496 -25.72 -4.32 8.29
N TRP A 497 -26.10 -4.79 9.48
CA TRP A 497 -25.85 -6.17 9.90
C TRP A 497 -26.77 -7.12 9.14
N ILE A 498 -26.18 -8.03 8.36
CA ILE A 498 -26.92 -8.94 7.48
C ILE A 498 -27.39 -10.18 8.25
N PHE A 499 -26.48 -11.07 8.67
CA PHE A 499 -26.88 -12.33 9.31
C PHE A 499 -26.82 -12.29 10.83
N ALA A 500 -26.12 -11.33 11.46
CA ALA A 500 -26.16 -11.20 12.92
C ALA A 500 -27.45 -10.52 13.37
N ALA A 501 -28.32 -11.27 14.04
CA ALA A 501 -29.68 -10.87 14.35
C ALA A 501 -29.83 -10.25 15.74
N ALA A 502 -29.02 -10.67 16.72
CA ALA A 502 -29.08 -10.16 18.09
C ALA A 502 -27.72 -10.23 18.78
N ASN A 503 -27.55 -9.43 19.83
CA ASN A 503 -26.37 -9.51 20.69
C ASN A 503 -26.71 -9.14 22.15
N GLN A 504 -26.08 -9.85 23.09
CA GLN A 504 -26.38 -9.71 24.52
C GLN A 504 -26.09 -8.30 25.08
N ARG A 505 -25.10 -7.59 24.53
CA ARG A 505 -24.76 -6.21 24.93
C ARG A 505 -25.89 -5.26 24.56
N HIS A 506 -26.51 -5.42 23.39
CA HIS A 506 -27.67 -4.62 23.01
C HIS A 506 -28.89 -4.94 23.87
N ASN A 507 -29.13 -6.22 24.17
CA ASN A 507 -30.21 -6.62 25.07
C ASN A 507 -30.06 -5.96 26.45
N ALA A 508 -28.86 -5.94 27.02
CA ALA A 508 -28.59 -5.25 28.27
C ALA A 508 -28.90 -3.73 28.19
N LEU A 509 -28.57 -3.06 27.08
CA LEU A 509 -28.90 -1.64 26.88
C LEU A 509 -30.41 -1.37 26.78
N LEU A 510 -31.18 -2.34 26.28
CA LEU A 510 -32.64 -2.27 26.19
C LEU A 510 -33.36 -2.80 27.43
N ASN A 511 -32.62 -3.20 28.48
CA ASN A 511 -33.17 -3.92 29.64
C ASN A 511 -33.98 -5.18 29.26
N GLN A 512 -33.56 -5.87 28.20
CA GLN A 512 -34.11 -7.16 27.77
C GLN A 512 -33.34 -8.32 28.40
N PRO A 513 -33.95 -9.51 28.51
CA PRO A 513 -33.22 -10.73 28.86
C PRO A 513 -32.00 -10.93 27.96
N LEU A 514 -30.86 -11.38 28.52
CA LEU A 514 -29.63 -11.54 27.74
C LEU A 514 -29.81 -12.53 26.58
N ASP A 515 -30.66 -13.53 26.73
CA ASP A 515 -31.01 -14.54 25.74
C ASP A 515 -32.18 -14.13 24.81
N TYR A 516 -32.67 -12.89 24.91
CA TYR A 516 -33.68 -12.39 23.97
C TYR A 516 -33.12 -12.38 22.53
N PRO A 517 -33.76 -13.07 21.57
CA PRO A 517 -33.19 -13.29 20.24
C PRO A 517 -33.37 -12.10 19.29
N GLY A 518 -33.85 -10.95 19.79
CA GLY A 518 -34.19 -9.79 18.98
C GLY A 518 -35.57 -9.93 18.33
N PRO A 519 -36.10 -8.84 17.75
CA PRO A 519 -37.48 -8.76 17.28
C PRO A 519 -37.76 -9.68 16.09
N VAL A 520 -36.79 -9.85 15.18
CA VAL A 520 -36.94 -10.69 13.99
C VAL A 520 -36.98 -12.17 14.35
N LEU A 521 -36.02 -12.67 15.14
CA LEU A 521 -36.00 -14.09 15.53
C LEU A 521 -37.07 -14.42 16.59
N ALA A 522 -37.55 -13.44 17.37
CA ALA A 522 -38.72 -13.64 18.23
C ALA A 522 -40.00 -13.83 17.40
N ALA A 523 -40.15 -13.09 16.30
CA ALA A 523 -41.28 -13.24 15.37
C ALA A 523 -41.14 -14.49 14.47
N HIS A 524 -39.92 -14.88 14.11
CA HIS A 524 -39.60 -15.99 13.22
C HIS A 524 -38.50 -16.90 13.80
N PRO A 525 -38.81 -17.75 14.81
CA PRO A 525 -37.79 -18.59 15.46
C PRO A 525 -37.13 -19.62 14.53
N ASP A 526 -37.83 -20.04 13.48
CA ASP A 526 -37.36 -20.98 12.46
C ASP A 526 -36.33 -20.37 11.50
N TRP A 527 -36.11 -19.06 11.56
CA TRP A 527 -35.10 -18.35 10.78
C TRP A 527 -33.71 -18.38 11.42
N ALA A 528 -33.57 -18.93 12.62
CA ALA A 528 -32.32 -18.93 13.36
C ALA A 528 -31.29 -19.97 12.87
N ILE A 529 -30.02 -19.61 13.03
CA ILE A 529 -28.92 -20.58 13.08
C ILE A 529 -28.80 -21.14 14.49
N PHE A 530 -28.55 -22.45 14.57
CA PHE A 530 -28.12 -23.13 15.79
C PHE A 530 -26.72 -23.74 15.62
N ASP A 531 -26.05 -24.01 16.74
CA ASP A 531 -24.93 -24.94 16.75
C ASP A 531 -25.38 -26.42 16.74
N ASN A 532 -24.43 -27.35 16.69
CA ASN A 532 -24.70 -28.78 16.71
C ASN A 532 -25.19 -29.30 18.09
N GLN A 533 -25.37 -28.43 19.09
CA GLN A 533 -26.05 -28.73 20.36
C GLN A 533 -27.41 -28.04 20.48
N GLY A 534 -27.86 -27.30 19.45
CA GLY A 534 -29.11 -26.56 19.49
C GLY A 534 -29.05 -25.22 20.24
N ARG A 535 -27.85 -24.69 20.52
CA ARG A 535 -27.72 -23.35 21.14
C ARG A 535 -27.88 -22.27 20.08
N LEU A 536 -28.67 -21.25 20.43
CA LEU A 536 -28.96 -20.10 19.58
C LEU A 536 -27.86 -19.03 19.62
N PHE A 537 -27.36 -18.74 20.83
CA PHE A 537 -26.31 -17.74 21.02
C PHE A 537 -24.93 -18.38 20.95
N ASP A 538 -24.06 -17.79 20.14
CA ASP A 538 -22.65 -18.12 20.14
C ASP A 538 -22.01 -17.75 21.49
N PRO A 539 -21.43 -18.70 22.25
CA PRO A 539 -20.86 -18.42 23.55
C PRO A 539 -19.62 -17.51 23.47
N THR A 540 -18.98 -17.40 22.31
CA THR A 540 -17.82 -16.52 22.12
C THR A 540 -18.28 -15.11 21.75
N SER A 541 -19.01 -14.93 20.66
CA SER A 541 -19.42 -13.60 20.21
C SER A 541 -20.63 -13.01 20.95
N LYS A 542 -21.36 -13.84 21.71
CA LYS A 542 -22.61 -13.50 22.40
C LYS A 542 -23.69 -12.98 21.46
N LYS A 543 -23.79 -13.57 20.27
CA LYS A 543 -24.74 -13.18 19.21
C LYS A 543 -25.57 -14.37 18.72
N ALA A 544 -26.78 -14.08 18.28
CA ALA A 544 -27.63 -14.99 17.51
C ALA A 544 -27.65 -14.55 16.04
N PHE A 545 -27.84 -15.49 15.13
CA PHE A 545 -27.73 -15.27 13.68
C PHE A 545 -28.96 -15.81 12.93
N LEU A 546 -29.32 -15.14 11.84
CA LEU A 546 -30.28 -15.60 10.83
C LEU A 546 -29.61 -16.62 9.89
N ASP A 547 -30.34 -17.63 9.45
CA ASP A 547 -29.86 -18.69 8.55
C ASP A 547 -29.76 -18.21 7.08
N PRO A 548 -28.55 -18.09 6.49
CA PRO A 548 -28.35 -17.70 5.09
C PRO A 548 -28.99 -18.64 4.07
N ALA A 549 -29.28 -19.89 4.45
CA ALA A 549 -29.96 -20.84 3.59
C ALA A 549 -31.48 -20.62 3.55
N ASN A 550 -32.06 -19.91 4.54
CA ASN A 550 -33.50 -19.71 4.62
C ASN A 550 -33.97 -18.68 3.55
N PRO A 551 -34.82 -19.07 2.58
CA PRO A 551 -35.28 -18.15 1.53
C PRO A 551 -36.08 -16.95 2.05
N GLN A 552 -36.83 -17.11 3.14
CA GLN A 552 -37.60 -16.02 3.73
C GLN A 552 -36.68 -14.99 4.41
N VAL A 553 -35.62 -15.46 5.09
CA VAL A 553 -34.55 -14.58 5.60
C VAL A 553 -33.92 -13.78 4.47
N ARG A 554 -33.55 -14.43 3.37
CA ARG A 554 -32.93 -13.75 2.21
C ARG A 554 -33.87 -12.71 1.61
N ASN A 555 -35.16 -13.02 1.48
CA ASN A 555 -36.16 -12.08 0.99
C ASN A 555 -36.35 -10.89 1.95
N TYR A 556 -36.43 -11.14 3.25
CA TYR A 556 -36.53 -10.11 4.27
C TYR A 556 -35.33 -9.14 4.23
N LEU A 557 -34.12 -9.68 4.25
CA LEU A 557 -32.89 -8.87 4.21
C LEU A 557 -32.79 -8.09 2.90
N THR A 558 -33.10 -8.71 1.77
CA THR A 558 -33.13 -8.03 0.47
C THR A 558 -34.15 -6.89 0.46
N ALA A 559 -35.36 -7.12 0.97
CA ALA A 559 -36.40 -6.11 1.05
C ALA A 559 -36.00 -4.94 1.97
N LEU A 560 -35.29 -5.21 3.07
CA LEU A 560 -34.78 -4.18 3.97
C LEU A 560 -33.69 -3.33 3.30
N LEU A 561 -32.78 -3.95 2.54
CA LEU A 561 -31.77 -3.23 1.77
C LEU A 561 -32.40 -2.40 0.63
N GLU A 562 -33.40 -2.95 -0.06
CA GLU A 562 -34.18 -2.22 -1.05
C GLU A 562 -34.98 -1.07 -0.41
N GLU A 563 -35.54 -1.24 0.79
CA GLU A 563 -36.23 -0.18 1.52
C GLU A 563 -35.29 1.02 1.78
N ILE A 564 -34.05 0.74 2.22
CA ILE A 564 -33.04 1.77 2.40
C ILE A 564 -32.75 2.46 1.08
N ALA A 565 -32.36 1.71 0.05
CA ALA A 565 -31.96 2.29 -1.24
C ALA A 565 -33.09 3.05 -1.96
N ASN A 566 -34.35 2.63 -1.80
CA ASN A 566 -35.48 3.27 -2.49
C ASN A 566 -36.01 4.52 -1.76
N ASN A 567 -35.90 4.56 -0.43
CA ASN A 567 -36.53 5.62 0.37
C ASN A 567 -35.54 6.67 0.90
N TYR A 568 -34.24 6.37 0.83
CA TYR A 568 -33.17 7.21 1.34
C TYR A 568 -32.11 7.43 0.25
N GLU A 569 -31.70 8.67 0.06
CA GLU A 569 -30.63 9.06 -0.89
C GLU A 569 -29.26 8.75 -0.29
N VAL A 570 -28.99 7.46 -0.04
CA VAL A 570 -27.67 7.01 0.42
C VAL A 570 -26.71 6.88 -0.76
N ASP A 571 -25.44 7.22 -0.56
CA ASP A 571 -24.40 7.04 -1.58
C ASP A 571 -23.98 5.57 -1.70
N GLY A 572 -24.16 4.81 -0.61
CA GLY A 572 -23.90 3.39 -0.62
C GLY A 572 -24.58 2.60 0.48
N ILE A 573 -24.41 1.28 0.42
CA ILE A 573 -24.81 0.34 1.46
C ILE A 573 -23.56 -0.45 1.84
N GLN A 574 -23.23 -0.46 3.14
CA GLN A 574 -22.18 -1.32 3.67
C GLN A 574 -22.79 -2.56 4.32
N LEU A 575 -22.49 -3.71 3.74
CA LEU A 575 -22.89 -5.00 4.26
C LEU A 575 -21.90 -5.46 5.34
N ASP A 576 -22.38 -5.78 6.54
CA ASP A 576 -21.59 -6.33 7.65
C ASP A 576 -22.20 -7.63 8.18
N TYR A 577 -21.43 -8.44 8.90
CA TYR A 577 -21.82 -9.77 9.35
C TYR A 577 -22.34 -10.65 8.20
N ILE A 578 -21.73 -10.52 7.02
CA ILE A 578 -21.99 -11.32 5.82
C ILE A 578 -21.27 -12.68 5.94
N ARG A 579 -21.62 -13.44 6.99
CA ARG A 579 -20.88 -14.63 7.42
C ARG A 579 -21.68 -15.45 8.41
N TYR A 580 -21.23 -16.68 8.62
CA TYR A 580 -21.65 -17.50 9.75
C TYR A 580 -20.93 -17.07 11.05
N PRO A 581 -21.41 -17.51 12.23
CA PRO A 581 -20.63 -17.42 13.47
C PRO A 581 -19.26 -18.11 13.34
N PHE A 582 -18.31 -17.75 14.20
CA PHE A 582 -16.99 -18.37 14.20
C PHE A 582 -17.09 -19.88 14.44
N GLN A 583 -16.46 -20.66 13.56
CA GLN A 583 -16.31 -22.10 13.70
C GLN A 583 -14.95 -22.41 14.34
N GLU A 584 -14.95 -23.24 15.37
CA GLU A 584 -13.77 -23.89 15.93
C GLU A 584 -14.12 -25.35 16.26
N PRO A 585 -14.03 -26.26 15.28
CA PRO A 585 -14.45 -27.64 15.46
C PRO A 585 -13.66 -28.38 16.55
N LYS A 586 -12.42 -27.95 16.85
CA LYS A 586 -11.58 -28.56 17.89
C LYS A 586 -12.16 -28.41 19.31
N VAL A 587 -12.95 -27.36 19.53
CA VAL A 587 -13.66 -27.14 20.81
C VAL A 587 -15.17 -27.35 20.66
N ASN A 588 -15.57 -28.07 19.61
CA ASN A 588 -16.97 -28.36 19.29
C ASN A 588 -17.85 -27.10 19.14
N GLN A 589 -17.27 -26.04 18.59
CA GLN A 589 -17.98 -24.81 18.25
C GLN A 589 -18.26 -24.83 16.74
N THR A 590 -19.42 -25.36 16.35
CA THR A 590 -19.82 -25.44 14.94
C THR A 590 -21.24 -24.94 14.75
N TYR A 591 -21.49 -24.12 13.72
CA TYR A 591 -22.77 -23.46 13.44
C TYR A 591 -23.25 -23.71 12.02
N GLY A 592 -24.53 -23.43 11.80
CA GLY A 592 -25.18 -23.53 10.50
C GLY A 592 -26.28 -24.57 10.46
N TYR A 593 -26.68 -25.11 11.62
CA TYR A 593 -27.69 -26.17 11.73
C TYR A 593 -29.12 -25.60 11.83
N GLY A 594 -29.40 -24.54 11.08
CA GLY A 594 -30.76 -24.01 10.90
C GLY A 594 -31.64 -24.98 10.13
N ILE A 595 -32.96 -24.88 10.30
CA ILE A 595 -33.93 -25.84 9.70
C ILE A 595 -33.77 -25.89 8.17
N SER A 596 -33.69 -24.72 7.53
CA SER A 596 -33.55 -24.63 6.07
C SER A 596 -32.22 -25.20 5.59
N ALA A 597 -31.10 -24.83 6.24
CA ALA A 597 -29.79 -25.33 5.87
C ALA A 597 -29.68 -26.86 5.99
N ARG A 598 -30.22 -27.45 7.08
CA ARG A 598 -30.22 -28.90 7.29
C ARG A 598 -31.01 -29.63 6.22
N GLN A 599 -32.22 -29.14 5.93
CA GLN A 599 -33.08 -29.73 4.90
C GLN A 599 -32.40 -29.68 3.52
N GLN A 600 -31.93 -28.51 3.09
CA GLN A 600 -31.32 -28.34 1.77
C GLN A 600 -30.06 -29.19 1.62
N PHE A 601 -29.20 -29.27 2.64
CA PHE A 601 -28.01 -30.12 2.56
C PHE A 601 -28.34 -31.61 2.49
N LYS A 602 -29.36 -32.05 3.25
CA LYS A 602 -29.86 -33.42 3.20
C LYS A 602 -30.46 -33.77 1.85
N GLU A 603 -31.19 -32.85 1.22
CA GLU A 603 -31.70 -33.04 -0.15
C GLU A 603 -30.56 -33.16 -1.17
N LEU A 604 -29.48 -32.39 -0.99
CA LEU A 604 -28.32 -32.37 -1.88
C LEU A 604 -27.41 -33.61 -1.75
N THR A 605 -27.29 -34.16 -0.55
CA THR A 605 -26.28 -35.19 -0.23
C THR A 605 -26.85 -36.50 0.28
N GLY A 606 -28.13 -36.55 0.66
CA GLY A 606 -28.75 -37.66 1.37
C GLY A 606 -28.44 -37.72 2.88
N ILE A 607 -27.59 -36.83 3.40
CA ILE A 607 -27.09 -36.86 4.78
C ILE A 607 -27.52 -35.59 5.52
N ASP A 608 -28.05 -35.74 6.73
CA ASP A 608 -28.31 -34.59 7.60
C ASP A 608 -26.97 -34.01 8.10
N PRO A 609 -26.70 -32.70 7.97
CA PRO A 609 -25.40 -32.17 8.34
C PRO A 609 -25.08 -32.32 9.84
N ILE A 610 -26.07 -32.60 10.70
CA ILE A 610 -25.82 -32.92 12.11
C ILE A 610 -24.96 -34.18 12.31
N ASP A 611 -24.99 -35.10 11.32
CA ASP A 611 -24.22 -36.34 11.30
C ASP A 611 -22.86 -36.18 10.59
N VAL A 612 -22.51 -34.95 10.18
CA VAL A 612 -21.25 -34.63 9.49
C VAL A 612 -20.21 -34.19 10.52
N TYR A 613 -19.09 -34.91 10.57
CA TYR A 613 -18.04 -34.67 11.55
C TYR A 613 -16.76 -34.13 10.90
N PRO A 614 -16.01 -33.23 11.56
CA PRO A 614 -14.75 -32.68 11.02
C PRO A 614 -13.69 -33.72 10.63
N LYS A 615 -13.75 -34.92 11.21
CA LYS A 615 -12.87 -36.04 10.88
C LYS A 615 -13.17 -36.67 9.51
N ASP A 616 -14.39 -36.51 9.00
CA ASP A 616 -14.78 -36.87 7.65
C ASP A 616 -14.47 -35.68 6.74
N ILE A 617 -13.22 -35.60 6.27
CA ILE A 617 -12.68 -34.43 5.57
C ILE A 617 -13.52 -34.09 4.34
N GLU A 618 -13.93 -35.08 3.56
CA GLU A 618 -14.66 -34.86 2.30
C GLU A 618 -16.07 -34.33 2.59
N LEU A 619 -16.82 -34.98 3.48
CA LEU A 619 -18.18 -34.57 3.79
C LEU A 619 -18.23 -33.25 4.57
N TRP A 620 -17.26 -33.03 5.45
CA TRP A 620 -17.08 -31.76 6.14
C TRP A 620 -16.79 -30.63 5.16
N GLN A 621 -15.94 -30.86 4.16
CA GLN A 621 -15.68 -29.87 3.12
C GLN A 621 -16.93 -29.58 2.30
N LYS A 622 -17.72 -30.59 1.91
CA LYS A 622 -19.02 -30.38 1.24
C LYS A 622 -19.97 -29.52 2.05
N TRP A 623 -20.01 -29.70 3.38
CA TRP A 623 -20.82 -28.88 4.28
C TRP A 623 -20.30 -27.44 4.39
N THR A 624 -18.98 -27.25 4.45
CA THR A 624 -18.36 -25.92 4.40
C THR A 624 -18.63 -25.21 3.09
N ASP A 625 -18.49 -25.89 1.94
CA ASP A 625 -18.76 -25.35 0.62
C ASP A 625 -20.23 -24.98 0.44
N PHE A 626 -21.15 -25.80 0.98
CA PHE A 626 -22.57 -25.46 0.99
C PHE A 626 -22.83 -24.13 1.67
N ARG A 627 -22.27 -23.92 2.88
CA ARG A 627 -22.44 -22.67 3.63
C ARG A 627 -21.76 -21.48 2.96
N ILE A 628 -20.58 -21.65 2.36
CA ILE A 628 -19.93 -20.62 1.54
C ILE A 628 -20.85 -20.19 0.39
N ARG A 629 -21.43 -21.15 -0.36
CA ARG A 629 -22.38 -20.84 -1.45
C ARG A 629 -23.61 -20.08 -0.99
N GLN A 630 -24.10 -20.30 0.23
CA GLN A 630 -25.24 -19.54 0.75
C GLN A 630 -24.90 -18.06 0.90
N ILE A 631 -23.71 -17.75 1.40
CA ILE A 631 -23.24 -16.37 1.53
C ILE A 631 -22.96 -15.76 0.15
N ASP A 632 -22.19 -16.46 -0.69
CA ASP A 632 -21.78 -15.95 -2.01
C ASP A 632 -22.98 -15.63 -2.90
N SER A 633 -23.95 -16.54 -2.97
CA SER A 633 -25.17 -16.33 -3.75
C SER A 633 -26.07 -15.21 -3.18
N PHE A 634 -26.01 -14.95 -1.87
CA PHE A 634 -26.76 -13.86 -1.26
C PHE A 634 -26.16 -12.52 -1.69
N VAL A 635 -24.84 -12.36 -1.57
CA VAL A 635 -24.13 -11.15 -2.00
C VAL A 635 -24.35 -10.89 -3.49
N ALA A 636 -24.21 -11.92 -4.33
CA ALA A 636 -24.46 -11.82 -5.77
C ALA A 636 -25.89 -11.36 -6.08
N SER A 637 -26.89 -11.96 -5.44
CA SER A 637 -28.30 -11.61 -5.66
C SER A 637 -28.65 -10.21 -5.17
N VAL A 638 -28.10 -9.77 -4.04
CA VAL A 638 -28.30 -8.42 -3.50
C VAL A 638 -27.67 -7.39 -4.43
N SER A 639 -26.42 -7.62 -4.84
CA SER A 639 -25.69 -6.74 -5.76
C SER A 639 -26.46 -6.56 -7.07
N ALA A 640 -26.85 -7.66 -7.72
CA ALA A 640 -27.60 -7.62 -8.97
C ALA A 640 -28.92 -6.86 -8.83
N ARG A 641 -29.68 -7.08 -7.74
CA ARG A 641 -30.98 -6.42 -7.52
C ARG A 641 -30.84 -4.93 -7.24
N LEU A 642 -29.90 -4.54 -6.38
CA LEU A 642 -29.68 -3.14 -6.02
C LEU A 642 -29.14 -2.37 -7.22
N LYS A 643 -28.09 -2.87 -7.90
CA LYS A 643 -27.48 -2.20 -9.06
C LYS A 643 -28.42 -2.10 -10.25
N ALA A 644 -29.37 -3.04 -10.42
CA ALA A 644 -30.37 -2.95 -11.48
C ALA A 644 -31.33 -1.76 -11.32
N LYS A 645 -31.59 -1.31 -10.09
CA LYS A 645 -32.46 -0.17 -9.79
C LYS A 645 -31.68 1.12 -9.51
N HIS A 646 -30.50 0.97 -8.91
CA HIS A 646 -29.63 2.04 -8.43
C HIS A 646 -28.20 1.82 -8.93
N PRO A 647 -27.92 2.08 -10.22
CA PRO A 647 -26.63 1.73 -10.84
C PRO A 647 -25.43 2.48 -10.24
N ASN A 648 -25.66 3.63 -9.60
CA ASN A 648 -24.62 4.43 -8.95
C ASN A 648 -24.45 4.12 -7.46
N LEU A 649 -25.28 3.24 -6.88
CA LEU A 649 -25.19 2.90 -5.47
C LEU A 649 -23.94 2.07 -5.21
N ILE A 650 -23.07 2.55 -4.32
CA ILE A 650 -21.84 1.85 -3.96
C ILE A 650 -22.18 0.71 -2.99
N LEU A 651 -21.87 -0.53 -3.35
CA LEU A 651 -21.99 -1.67 -2.44
C LEU A 651 -20.65 -1.98 -1.78
N SER A 652 -20.55 -1.68 -0.49
CA SER A 652 -19.34 -1.90 0.31
C SER A 652 -19.51 -3.05 1.31
N THR A 653 -18.40 -3.62 1.80
CA THR A 653 -18.45 -4.73 2.77
C THR A 653 -17.46 -4.54 3.92
N ALA A 654 -17.88 -4.87 5.14
CA ALA A 654 -17.00 -5.01 6.30
C ALA A 654 -16.63 -6.48 6.50
N VAL A 655 -15.34 -6.81 6.37
CA VAL A 655 -14.87 -8.21 6.31
C VAL A 655 -13.65 -8.47 7.19
N PHE A 656 -13.38 -9.74 7.50
CA PHE A 656 -12.16 -10.11 8.22
C PHE A 656 -10.94 -10.12 7.29
N ALA A 657 -9.84 -9.52 7.76
CA ALA A 657 -8.54 -9.47 7.08
C ALA A 657 -7.69 -10.74 7.25
N ILE A 658 -8.25 -11.82 7.80
CA ILE A 658 -7.51 -13.08 8.05
C ILE A 658 -7.31 -13.89 6.75
N PRO A 659 -6.33 -14.81 6.69
CA PRO A 659 -6.04 -15.61 5.51
C PRO A 659 -7.27 -16.32 4.95
N ARG A 660 -7.33 -16.44 3.61
CA ARG A 660 -8.49 -17.01 2.89
C ARG A 660 -8.89 -18.37 3.40
N SER A 661 -7.94 -19.30 3.56
CA SER A 661 -8.20 -20.66 4.06
C SER A 661 -8.93 -20.64 5.40
N ASP A 662 -8.47 -19.80 6.33
CA ASP A 662 -9.02 -19.71 7.67
C ASP A 662 -10.41 -19.09 7.63
N ARG A 663 -10.61 -18.06 6.82
CA ARG A 663 -11.91 -17.40 6.70
C ARG A 663 -12.96 -18.30 6.06
N LEU A 664 -12.62 -19.07 5.02
CA LEU A 664 -13.54 -20.02 4.39
C LEU A 664 -13.97 -21.12 5.38
N GLN A 665 -13.02 -21.65 6.18
CA GLN A 665 -13.31 -22.71 7.14
C GLN A 665 -14.00 -22.21 8.42
N ARG A 666 -13.69 -20.99 8.86
CA ARG A 666 -14.15 -20.47 10.16
C ARG A 666 -15.32 -19.50 10.08
N LEU A 667 -15.53 -18.85 8.95
CA LEU A 667 -16.54 -17.79 8.79
C LEU A 667 -17.41 -17.97 7.54
N GLN A 668 -16.97 -18.79 6.58
CA GLN A 668 -17.63 -18.99 5.29
C GLN A 668 -17.78 -17.69 4.49
N GLN A 669 -16.83 -16.78 4.67
CA GLN A 669 -16.79 -15.49 3.98
C GLN A 669 -15.74 -15.61 2.85
N ASN A 670 -16.13 -15.43 1.59
CA ASN A 670 -15.29 -15.59 0.39
C ASN A 670 -15.20 -14.26 -0.40
N TRP A 671 -14.76 -13.20 0.29
CA TRP A 671 -14.84 -11.85 -0.26
C TRP A 671 -13.96 -11.63 -1.49
N GLU A 672 -12.92 -12.45 -1.71
CA GLU A 672 -12.13 -12.43 -2.95
C GLU A 672 -13.03 -12.68 -4.16
N ASN A 673 -13.93 -13.65 -4.04
CA ASN A 673 -14.87 -13.99 -5.10
C ASN A 673 -15.89 -12.88 -5.31
N TRP A 674 -16.31 -12.20 -4.24
CA TRP A 674 -17.27 -11.09 -4.37
C TRP A 674 -16.64 -9.90 -5.08
N ALA A 675 -15.38 -9.60 -4.76
CA ALA A 675 -14.61 -8.58 -5.45
C ALA A 675 -14.40 -8.98 -6.91
N SER A 676 -13.81 -10.14 -7.19
CA SER A 676 -13.44 -10.56 -8.55
C SER A 676 -14.62 -10.67 -9.51
N GLU A 677 -15.79 -11.06 -9.02
CA GLU A 677 -17.03 -11.15 -9.82
C GLU A 677 -17.74 -9.79 -9.97
N GLY A 678 -17.21 -8.71 -9.37
CA GLY A 678 -17.79 -7.37 -9.44
C GLY A 678 -19.07 -7.19 -8.61
N TYR A 679 -19.32 -8.09 -7.66
CA TYR A 679 -20.50 -8.00 -6.79
C TYR A 679 -20.39 -6.83 -5.81
N ILE A 680 -19.18 -6.40 -5.46
CA ILE A 680 -18.95 -5.30 -4.51
C ILE A 680 -18.01 -4.28 -5.15
N ASP A 681 -18.17 -3.01 -4.77
CA ASP A 681 -17.39 -1.89 -5.28
C ASP A 681 -16.26 -1.49 -4.31
N LEU A 682 -16.50 -1.71 -3.00
CA LEU A 682 -15.57 -1.33 -1.93
C LEU A 682 -15.44 -2.45 -0.89
N LEU A 683 -14.23 -2.98 -0.75
CA LEU A 683 -13.86 -3.96 0.27
C LEU A 683 -13.23 -3.24 1.46
N VAL A 684 -13.81 -3.38 2.66
CA VAL A 684 -13.32 -2.73 3.88
C VAL A 684 -12.85 -3.80 4.88
N PRO A 685 -11.62 -4.32 4.75
CA PRO A 685 -11.11 -5.34 5.64
C PRO A 685 -10.76 -4.75 7.01
N MET A 686 -11.20 -5.42 8.08
CA MET A 686 -10.90 -5.07 9.47
C MET A 686 -9.45 -5.45 9.82
N THR A 687 -8.49 -4.68 9.31
CA THR A 687 -7.04 -4.81 9.53
C THR A 687 -6.63 -4.32 10.93
N TYR A 688 -7.37 -4.73 11.95
CA TYR A 688 -7.24 -4.22 13.31
C TYR A 688 -5.98 -4.79 13.99
N ALA A 689 -5.00 -3.91 14.22
CA ALA A 689 -3.78 -4.19 14.96
C ALA A 689 -3.49 -3.05 15.95
N LEU A 690 -2.76 -3.36 17.03
CA LEU A 690 -2.36 -2.39 18.05
C LEU A 690 -1.05 -1.66 17.70
N ASP A 691 -0.39 -2.08 16.63
CA ASP A 691 0.87 -1.55 16.14
C ASP A 691 0.88 -1.51 14.59
N THR A 692 1.81 -0.76 14.02
CA THR A 692 1.87 -0.51 12.57
C THR A 692 2.34 -1.73 11.78
N GLU A 693 3.21 -2.59 12.34
CA GLU A 693 3.69 -3.80 11.67
C GLU A 693 2.56 -4.84 11.54
N GLY A 694 1.77 -5.04 12.60
CA GLY A 694 0.60 -5.90 12.60
C GLY A 694 -0.42 -5.46 11.56
N LEU A 695 -0.66 -4.14 11.42
CA LEU A 695 -1.53 -3.62 10.37
C LEU A 695 -0.93 -3.89 8.99
N GLN A 696 0.37 -3.68 8.79
CA GLN A 696 1.04 -3.98 7.52
C GLN A 696 0.89 -5.45 7.13
N ASN A 697 1.10 -6.37 8.08
CA ASN A 697 0.99 -7.81 7.85
C ASN A 697 -0.43 -8.24 7.45
N LEU A 698 -1.45 -7.53 7.93
CA LEU A 698 -2.84 -7.76 7.53
C LEU A 698 -3.19 -7.08 6.20
N ALA A 699 -2.73 -5.84 5.97
CA ALA A 699 -3.13 -5.04 4.81
C ALA A 699 -2.34 -5.36 3.54
N GLN A 700 -1.01 -5.53 3.64
CA GLN A 700 -0.12 -5.69 2.48
C GLN A 700 -0.49 -6.86 1.58
N PRO A 701 -0.81 -8.08 2.09
CA PRO A 701 -1.19 -9.19 1.22
C PRO A 701 -2.45 -8.88 0.43
N LEU A 702 -3.43 -8.23 1.07
CA LEU A 702 -4.71 -7.85 0.45
C LEU A 702 -4.50 -6.81 -0.66
N LEU A 703 -3.65 -5.82 -0.41
CA LEU A 703 -3.37 -4.72 -1.34
C LEU A 703 -2.48 -5.11 -2.52
N THR A 704 -1.88 -6.30 -2.49
CA THR A 704 -1.02 -6.81 -3.56
C THR A 704 -1.66 -7.92 -4.38
N GLU A 705 -2.87 -8.35 -4.02
CA GLU A 705 -3.61 -9.40 -4.70
C GLU A 705 -4.35 -8.85 -5.94
N SER A 706 -3.91 -9.24 -7.14
CA SER A 706 -4.44 -8.73 -8.40
C SER A 706 -5.88 -9.17 -8.71
N THR A 707 -6.39 -10.18 -8.01
CA THR A 707 -7.76 -10.71 -8.19
C THR A 707 -8.83 -9.76 -7.65
N LEU A 708 -8.44 -8.76 -6.87
CA LEU A 708 -9.34 -7.81 -6.21
C LEU A 708 -9.52 -6.50 -7.00
N ASN A 709 -8.92 -6.38 -8.19
CA ASN A 709 -8.83 -5.13 -8.96
C ASN A 709 -10.19 -4.51 -9.37
N SER A 710 -11.29 -5.25 -9.27
CA SER A 710 -12.66 -4.78 -9.52
C SER A 710 -13.30 -4.06 -8.33
N ALA A 711 -12.70 -4.12 -7.13
CA ALA A 711 -13.15 -3.41 -5.95
C ALA A 711 -12.02 -2.55 -5.36
N LEU A 712 -12.36 -1.35 -4.89
CA LEU A 712 -11.45 -0.53 -4.10
C LEU A 712 -11.23 -1.20 -2.74
N ILE A 713 -10.02 -1.12 -2.19
CA ILE A 713 -9.69 -1.72 -0.89
C ILE A 713 -9.40 -0.61 0.11
N LEU A 714 -10.11 -0.66 1.24
CA LEU A 714 -10.07 0.36 2.29
C LEU A 714 -9.77 -0.28 3.65
N PRO A 715 -8.49 -0.48 4.00
CA PRO A 715 -8.13 -1.12 5.25
C PRO A 715 -8.64 -0.35 6.48
N GLY A 716 -9.24 -1.08 7.41
CA GLY A 716 -9.83 -0.56 8.64
C GLY A 716 -8.82 -0.49 9.80
N ILE A 717 -8.77 0.65 10.48
CA ILE A 717 -7.98 0.90 11.69
C ILE A 717 -8.92 0.97 12.89
N ARG A 718 -8.66 0.18 13.94
CA ARG A 718 -9.44 0.27 15.18
C ARG A 718 -8.79 1.24 16.16
N LEU A 719 -9.51 2.30 16.50
CA LEU A 719 -9.07 3.35 17.43
C LEU A 719 -9.12 2.93 18.91
N LEU A 720 -9.98 1.98 19.28
CA LEU A 720 -10.08 1.51 20.66
C LEU A 720 -8.72 0.96 21.15
N ASN A 721 -8.20 1.57 22.22
CA ASN A 721 -6.91 1.27 22.83
C ASN A 721 -5.70 1.50 21.91
N LEU A 722 -5.85 2.31 20.86
CA LEU A 722 -4.77 2.67 19.95
C LEU A 722 -4.25 4.07 20.31
N PRO A 723 -2.96 4.26 20.60
CA PRO A 723 -2.40 5.59 20.82
C PRO A 723 -2.50 6.45 19.56
N ASP A 724 -2.78 7.75 19.71
CA ASP A 724 -2.99 8.67 18.58
C ASP A 724 -1.83 8.67 17.58
N ILE A 725 -0.59 8.65 18.07
CA ILE A 725 0.59 8.65 17.21
C ILE A 725 0.69 7.36 16.36
N ILE A 726 0.24 6.23 16.91
CA ILE A 726 0.20 4.96 16.19
C ILE A 726 -0.94 4.97 15.18
N ALA A 727 -2.08 5.58 15.50
CA ALA A 727 -3.17 5.77 14.54
C ALA A 727 -2.71 6.59 13.33
N ILE A 728 -1.98 7.68 13.55
CA ILE A 728 -1.39 8.50 12.47
C ILE A 728 -0.35 7.71 11.68
N ASP A 729 0.51 6.97 12.37
CA ASP A 729 1.54 6.14 11.72
C ASP A 729 0.94 5.01 10.87
N GLN A 730 -0.16 4.39 11.32
CA GLN A 730 -0.94 3.42 10.55
C GLN A 730 -1.64 4.05 9.34
N ILE A 731 -2.21 5.26 9.49
CA ILE A 731 -2.77 6.00 8.36
C ILE A 731 -1.67 6.28 7.32
N GLN A 732 -0.51 6.74 7.76
CA GLN A 732 0.61 7.00 6.84
C GLN A 732 1.08 5.73 6.15
N LEU A 733 1.20 4.61 6.88
CA LEU A 733 1.53 3.33 6.27
C LEU A 733 0.57 3.01 5.12
N LEU A 734 -0.75 3.19 5.32
CA LEU A 734 -1.73 2.91 4.28
C LEU A 734 -1.60 3.84 3.06
N ARG A 735 -1.18 5.10 3.25
CA ARG A 735 -0.85 6.03 2.16
C ARG A 735 0.40 5.64 1.39
N ASP A 736 1.36 4.99 2.05
CA ASP A 736 2.57 4.48 1.42
C ASP A 736 2.32 3.15 0.66
N LEU A 737 1.17 2.50 0.90
CA LEU A 737 0.69 1.30 0.23
C LEU A 737 -0.31 1.65 -0.89
N PRO A 738 -0.57 0.75 -1.86
CA PRO A 738 -1.55 0.99 -2.92
C PRO A 738 -3.01 0.84 -2.41
N ALA A 739 -3.32 1.38 -1.24
CA ALA A 739 -4.67 1.45 -0.71
C ALA A 739 -5.45 2.61 -1.34
N SER A 740 -6.77 2.47 -1.46
CA SER A 740 -7.64 3.56 -1.93
C SER A 740 -7.93 4.61 -0.85
N GLY A 741 -7.41 4.39 0.36
CA GLY A 741 -7.64 5.20 1.55
C GLY A 741 -7.67 4.32 2.80
N TYR A 742 -8.41 4.75 3.83
CA TYR A 742 -8.57 4.03 5.09
C TYR A 742 -9.94 4.26 5.73
N ALA A 743 -10.31 3.40 6.67
CA ALA A 743 -11.52 3.55 7.48
C ALA A 743 -11.19 3.46 8.97
N LEU A 744 -11.68 4.42 9.79
CA LEU A 744 -11.46 4.39 11.24
C LEU A 744 -12.66 3.79 11.98
N PHE A 745 -12.42 2.82 12.85
CA PHE A 745 -13.41 2.18 13.72
C PHE A 745 -13.14 2.52 15.19
N ALA A 746 -13.97 3.27 15.89
CA ALA A 746 -15.20 3.93 15.44
C ALA A 746 -15.30 5.34 16.04
N MET A 747 -16.33 6.09 15.65
CA MET A 747 -16.59 7.45 16.11
C MET A 747 -16.58 7.59 17.64
N GLU A 748 -17.10 6.61 18.39
CA GLU A 748 -17.04 6.62 19.87
C GLU A 748 -15.61 6.67 20.46
N ASN A 749 -14.58 6.36 19.66
CA ASN A 749 -13.18 6.36 20.06
C ASN A 749 -12.35 7.46 19.36
N LEU A 750 -12.96 8.30 18.53
CA LEU A 750 -12.30 9.48 17.99
C LEU A 750 -12.19 10.54 19.09
N ASN A 751 -11.03 10.61 19.73
CA ASN A 751 -10.79 11.56 20.81
C ASN A 751 -10.42 12.97 20.28
N PRO A 752 -10.55 14.03 21.11
CA PRO A 752 -10.28 15.40 20.68
C PRO A 752 -8.85 15.63 20.16
N ASN A 753 -7.84 14.99 20.76
CA ASN A 753 -6.45 15.18 20.33
C ASN A 753 -6.21 14.58 18.93
N LEU A 754 -6.69 13.37 18.69
CA LEU A 754 -6.65 12.77 17.36
C LEU A 754 -7.44 13.62 16.36
N GLN A 755 -8.62 14.11 16.73
CA GLN A 755 -9.41 15.00 15.88
C GLN A 755 -8.65 16.28 15.50
N ASP A 756 -7.97 16.92 16.46
CA ASP A 756 -7.16 18.11 16.22
C ASP A 756 -5.95 17.82 15.31
N ILE A 757 -5.36 16.63 15.41
CA ILE A 757 -4.32 16.18 14.48
C ILE A 757 -4.91 15.99 13.08
N LEU A 758 -6.05 15.30 12.94
CA LEU A 758 -6.70 15.08 11.65
C LEU A 758 -7.13 16.41 11.01
N ASN A 759 -7.67 17.35 11.77
CA ASN A 759 -8.01 18.69 11.30
C ASN A 759 -6.79 19.43 10.71
N ARG A 760 -5.63 19.37 11.40
CA ARG A 760 -4.39 19.97 10.90
C ARG A 760 -3.82 19.27 9.67
N THR A 761 -3.96 17.94 9.61
CA THR A 761 -3.30 17.11 8.58
C THR A 761 -4.17 16.84 7.35
N GLN A 762 -5.49 16.91 7.47
CA GLN A 762 -6.45 16.48 6.45
C GLN A 762 -7.65 17.41 6.32
N GLY A 763 -7.94 18.18 7.37
CA GLY A 763 -9.06 19.10 7.40
C GLY A 763 -8.99 20.14 6.28
N ARG A 764 -10.15 20.69 5.95
CA ARG A 764 -10.26 21.87 5.09
C ARG A 764 -9.77 23.07 5.89
N GLY A 765 -8.44 23.19 6.03
CA GLY A 765 -7.77 24.24 6.82
C GLY A 765 -8.39 25.61 6.56
N GLY A 766 -8.63 26.33 7.66
CA GLY A 766 -9.62 27.39 7.75
C GLY A 766 -9.66 28.38 6.59
N GLU A 767 -10.64 28.20 5.72
CA GLU A 767 -11.56 29.30 5.44
C GLU A 767 -12.29 29.61 6.76
N ARG A 768 -11.61 30.33 7.67
CA ARG A 768 -12.38 31.16 8.60
C ARG A 768 -13.14 32.12 7.71
N GLU A 769 -14.45 32.19 7.90
CA GLU A 769 -15.31 33.25 7.39
C GLU A 769 -14.68 34.63 7.69
N MET A 770 -13.84 35.14 6.79
CA MET A 770 -13.60 36.57 6.64
C MET A 770 -14.65 37.05 5.64
N GLY A 771 -15.90 37.14 6.09
CA GLY A 771 -17.00 37.45 5.19
C GLY A 771 -18.37 37.56 5.83
N ARG A 772 -18.48 38.23 6.98
CA ARG A 772 -19.68 39.00 7.40
C ARG A 772 -19.49 39.54 8.82
N GLU A 773 -18.80 40.67 8.91
CA GLU A 773 -19.06 41.70 9.91
C GLU A 773 -18.28 42.94 9.45
N GLY A 774 -18.94 43.73 8.61
CA GLY A 774 -18.38 44.92 7.99
C GLY A 774 -19.35 45.47 6.94
N ASP A 775 -20.06 46.52 7.34
CA ASP A 775 -20.91 47.43 6.57
C ASP A 775 -22.31 46.95 6.12
N GLY A 776 -23.34 47.57 6.73
CA GLY A 776 -24.72 47.61 6.25
C GLY A 776 -25.77 47.60 7.35
#